data_AF-A0A9X9S2H8-F1
#
_entry.id   AF-A0A9X9S2H8-F1
#
_cell.length_a   1.000
_cell.length_b   1.000
_cell.length_c   1.000
_cell.angle_alpha   90.00
_cell.angle_beta   90.00
_cell.angle_gamma   90.00
#
_symmetry.space_group_name_H-M   'P 1'
#
loop_
_entity.id
_entity.type
_entity.pdbx_description
1 polymer ?
#
loop_
_entity_poly.entity_id
_entity_poly.type
_entity_poly.pdbx_seq_one_letter_code
_entity_poly.pdbx_strand_id
1 'polypeptide(L)'
;MTLRIGICTLLILAAFTAPVLAETDTCSAPTIYVVQITAGDGISTETATLLNLRYAQELQEANPGVRVSSAAEIGELLQAERDELLAGRDAGAEQIAIGEKISAEYVTRLSIGSVGSRYVISSSLVDEDLIMVVARGYTTVDAEEELTNAITEHVAGYGDLAALIQAHEKRHPVPPRGPSLSATINPTSVTPEDIRETTTITVTVTNCAGEPVPGTRVYFEAITSRGQVIGEGESKDPGWYGWQYAVTDQNGKALATYQLVASKGMGAGKDTVTIGTDGRGGKDVRTRVTIPITGVMMEVRVADPEIPPEGKTDITVSLFELAPDASRRPLADRALLVEEVLLSDGVRVIVAGKTDSKGNPITDANGEVRLTFIAGTKEGTEVVRILFQDVGRGHMDALVGLAEIRVKKEEYTGTVNWKESGTMAYEFSFQHMHDLIDYEYAFSLTGQTTKEKFSGKEQTDASYTFTNSYDLFTSGYTPYEVSPTSEHTEIVPFEETWRVDSTVLGQVDDYQTVNRMMNEKFSSWEIPVIAYPVSMPATGSHEYDVTVTYIVHGTEHTGSASGTIPASGTVTLGGRQPMTDIQTDSLPAVSPDSPDAWPTRTLMLQGAGIDDKMTVLRDAKIAGLLVQTGKNVYERSWSSRDAGSYHDSLFTFLGSDARMDLEQSFTRDVSLRVVKL
;
A
#
# COMPACT_ATOMS: atom_id res chain seq x y z
N MET A 1 -32.47 -40.18 46.05
CA MET A 1 -33.35 -41.22 45.46
C MET A 1 -32.46 -42.14 44.62
N THR A 2 -32.17 -43.33 45.17
CA THR A 2 -31.66 -44.58 44.52
C THR A 2 -30.46 -44.47 43.55
N LEU A 3 -29.21 -44.79 43.92
CA LEU A 3 -28.62 -46.07 44.39
C LEU A 3 -28.69 -47.22 43.36
N ARG A 4 -27.52 -47.61 42.83
CA ARG A 4 -27.04 -48.94 42.34
C ARG A 4 -25.61 -48.69 41.85
N ILE A 5 -24.50 -49.07 42.50
CA ILE A 5 -23.97 -50.36 43.00
C ILE A 5 -23.97 -51.48 41.94
N GLY A 6 -22.74 -51.88 41.56
CA GLY A 6 -22.34 -53.06 40.79
C GLY A 6 -20.89 -52.87 40.30
N ILE A 7 -19.88 -53.02 41.15
CA ILE A 7 -19.13 -54.26 41.46
C ILE A 7 -18.41 -54.87 40.24
N CYS A 8 -17.07 -54.79 40.32
CA CYS A 8 -16.04 -55.71 39.84
C CYS A 8 -16.06 -56.21 38.40
N THR A 9 -15.16 -55.70 37.57
CA THR A 9 -14.19 -56.56 36.87
C THR A 9 -12.89 -55.80 36.67
N LEU A 10 -11.89 -56.16 37.48
CA LEU A 10 -10.50 -55.74 37.36
C LEU A 10 -9.89 -56.50 36.17
N LEU A 11 -9.94 -55.92 34.98
CA LEU A 11 -9.28 -56.46 33.79
C LEU A 11 -7.92 -55.79 33.67
N ILE A 12 -6.90 -56.52 34.16
CA ILE A 12 -5.48 -56.23 33.96
C ILE A 12 -5.24 -56.30 32.44
N LEU A 13 -5.32 -55.17 31.76
CA LEU A 13 -4.80 -55.03 30.41
C LEU A 13 -3.29 -54.86 30.53
N ALA A 14 -2.58 -55.99 30.60
CA ALA A 14 -1.19 -56.06 30.24
C ALA A 14 -1.13 -55.67 28.75
N ALA A 15 -0.89 -54.39 28.49
CA ALA A 15 -0.43 -53.95 27.19
C ALA A 15 0.92 -54.64 26.97
N PHE A 16 0.88 -55.71 26.19
CA PHE A 16 2.05 -56.29 25.57
C PHE A 16 2.78 -55.16 24.85
N THR A 17 3.82 -54.63 25.48
CA THR A 17 4.95 -54.07 24.78
C THR A 17 5.58 -55.24 24.02
N ALA A 18 4.98 -55.61 22.89
CA ALA A 18 5.74 -56.29 21.87
C ALA A 18 6.91 -55.33 21.57
N PRO A 19 8.17 -55.74 21.74
CA PRO A 19 9.22 -55.02 21.07
C PRO A 19 8.82 -55.05 19.60
N VAL A 20 8.53 -53.87 19.04
CA VAL A 20 8.71 -53.65 17.62
C VAL A 20 10.20 -53.93 17.43
N LEU A 21 10.54 -55.18 17.16
CA LEU A 21 11.78 -55.53 16.49
C LEU A 21 11.66 -54.76 15.19
N ALA A 22 12.26 -53.58 15.15
CA ALA A 22 12.63 -52.97 13.90
C ALA A 22 13.28 -54.09 13.10
N GLU A 23 12.69 -54.45 11.96
CA GLU A 23 13.42 -55.17 10.94
C GLU A 23 14.72 -54.40 10.78
N THR A 24 15.81 -54.95 11.31
CA THR A 24 17.14 -54.49 10.96
C THR A 24 17.19 -54.71 9.47
N ASP A 25 17.07 -53.63 8.69
CA ASP A 25 17.24 -53.62 7.24
C ASP A 25 18.47 -54.49 6.95
N THR A 26 18.22 -55.72 6.50
CA THR A 26 19.27 -56.67 6.28
C THR A 26 20.04 -56.13 5.09
N CYS A 27 21.28 -55.71 5.33
CA CYS A 27 22.19 -55.20 4.33
C CYS A 27 22.03 -55.96 3.00
N SER A 28 21.66 -55.26 1.93
CA SER A 28 21.31 -55.88 0.64
C SER A 28 22.44 -56.74 0.10
N ALA A 29 22.16 -57.96 -0.37
CA ALA A 29 23.18 -58.88 -0.89
C ALA A 29 24.12 -58.21 -1.93
N PRO A 30 25.45 -58.43 -1.86
CA PRO A 30 26.38 -57.87 -2.83
C PRO A 30 26.04 -58.26 -4.27
N THR A 31 26.16 -57.32 -5.20
CA THR A 31 25.86 -57.59 -6.62
C THR A 31 27.13 -57.87 -7.41
N ILE A 32 27.20 -59.03 -8.06
CA ILE A 32 28.32 -59.49 -8.88
C ILE A 32 27.88 -59.56 -10.34
N TYR A 33 28.62 -58.90 -11.23
CA TYR A 33 28.43 -58.99 -12.67
C TYR A 33 29.44 -59.95 -13.31
N VAL A 34 28.95 -60.92 -14.07
CA VAL A 34 29.77 -61.87 -14.82
C VAL A 34 30.00 -61.36 -16.24
N VAL A 35 31.23 -60.92 -16.50
CA VAL A 35 31.68 -60.50 -17.84
C VAL A 35 31.87 -61.72 -18.74
N GLN A 36 31.57 -61.56 -20.03
CA GLN A 36 31.75 -62.62 -21.02
C GLN A 36 33.15 -63.27 -20.94
N ILE A 37 33.17 -64.59 -21.05
CA ILE A 37 34.39 -65.39 -21.03
C ILE A 37 35.36 -64.94 -22.13
N THR A 38 36.64 -64.94 -21.78
CA THR A 38 37.71 -64.92 -22.78
C THR A 38 38.21 -66.33 -22.97
N ALA A 39 37.77 -66.94 -24.07
CA ALA A 39 38.14 -68.29 -24.46
C ALA A 39 39.38 -68.26 -25.34
N GLY A 40 40.35 -69.13 -25.04
CA GLY A 40 41.57 -69.31 -25.83
C GLY A 40 41.35 -70.13 -27.09
N ASP A 41 42.39 -70.25 -27.91
CA ASP A 41 42.37 -70.99 -29.16
C ASP A 41 41.87 -72.43 -28.95
N GLY A 42 40.86 -72.82 -29.72
CA GLY A 42 40.27 -74.17 -29.70
C GLY A 42 38.89 -74.29 -29.06
N ILE A 43 38.39 -73.27 -28.35
CA ILE A 43 37.04 -73.28 -27.77
C ILE A 43 36.10 -72.50 -28.69
N SER A 44 35.00 -73.12 -29.12
CA SER A 44 34.01 -72.46 -29.96
C SER A 44 33.28 -71.34 -29.20
N THR A 45 32.81 -70.30 -29.92
CA THR A 45 32.02 -69.21 -29.31
C THR A 45 30.77 -69.74 -28.60
N GLU A 46 30.11 -70.76 -29.16
CA GLU A 46 28.93 -71.40 -28.57
C GLU A 46 29.28 -72.11 -27.25
N THR A 47 30.37 -72.89 -27.26
CA THR A 47 30.91 -73.53 -26.04
C THR A 47 31.24 -72.49 -24.98
N ALA A 48 31.90 -71.38 -25.35
CA ALA A 48 32.24 -70.30 -24.43
C ALA A 48 30.99 -69.61 -23.83
N THR A 49 29.93 -69.40 -24.61
CA THR A 49 28.67 -68.84 -24.10
C THR A 49 28.01 -69.77 -23.08
N LEU A 50 27.95 -71.07 -23.37
CA LEU A 50 27.39 -72.07 -22.46
C LEU A 50 28.18 -72.17 -21.14
N LEU A 51 29.51 -72.16 -21.23
CA LEU A 51 30.39 -72.16 -20.06
C LEU A 51 30.22 -70.88 -19.22
N ASN A 52 29.97 -69.72 -19.84
CA ASN A 52 29.73 -68.45 -19.13
C ASN A 52 28.40 -68.47 -18.36
N LEU A 53 27.34 -68.96 -19.01
CA LEU A 53 26.03 -69.12 -18.37
C LEU A 53 26.12 -70.11 -17.20
N ARG A 54 26.81 -71.25 -17.41
CA ARG A 54 27.04 -72.23 -16.35
C ARG A 54 27.81 -71.62 -15.17
N TYR A 55 28.85 -70.86 -15.44
CA TYR A 55 29.63 -70.19 -14.39
C TYR A 55 28.78 -69.20 -13.58
N ALA A 56 27.96 -68.38 -14.23
CA ALA A 56 27.05 -67.45 -13.53
C ALA A 56 26.01 -68.20 -12.67
N GLN A 57 25.42 -69.26 -13.21
CA GLN A 57 24.46 -70.10 -12.48
C GLN A 57 25.10 -70.76 -11.26
N GLU A 58 26.25 -71.40 -11.43
CA GLU A 58 26.99 -72.06 -10.35
C GLU A 58 27.39 -71.06 -9.27
N LEU A 59 27.85 -69.85 -9.65
CA LEU A 59 28.15 -68.79 -8.70
C LEU A 59 26.94 -68.43 -7.84
N GLN A 60 25.77 -68.28 -8.44
CA GLN A 60 24.52 -67.93 -7.75
C GLN A 60 24.03 -69.05 -6.84
N GLU A 61 24.07 -70.30 -7.30
CA GLU A 61 23.61 -71.48 -6.55
C GLU A 61 24.53 -71.78 -5.36
N ALA A 62 25.86 -71.70 -5.56
CA ALA A 62 26.84 -71.95 -4.51
C ALA A 62 26.92 -70.82 -3.48
N ASN A 63 26.53 -69.59 -3.84
CA ASN A 63 26.63 -68.41 -3.00
C ASN A 63 25.28 -67.67 -2.88
N PRO A 64 24.32 -68.19 -2.11
CA PRO A 64 23.00 -67.54 -1.94
C PRO A 64 23.08 -66.17 -1.24
N GLY A 65 24.22 -65.84 -0.61
CA GLY A 65 24.46 -64.55 0.03
C GLY A 65 24.85 -63.41 -0.93
N VAL A 66 25.00 -63.68 -2.23
CA VAL A 66 25.28 -62.68 -3.28
C VAL A 66 24.24 -62.76 -4.39
N ARG A 67 24.07 -61.65 -5.11
CA ARG A 67 23.23 -61.57 -6.30
C ARG A 67 24.13 -61.53 -7.53
N VAL A 68 23.97 -62.50 -8.42
CA VAL A 68 24.79 -62.64 -9.63
C VAL A 68 23.95 -62.26 -10.84
N SER A 69 24.49 -61.39 -11.68
CA SER A 69 23.91 -61.03 -12.97
C SER A 69 24.87 -61.41 -14.09
N SER A 70 24.37 -62.07 -15.12
CA SER A 70 25.15 -62.49 -16.29
C SER A 70 24.96 -61.55 -17.48
N ALA A 71 25.93 -61.54 -18.40
CA ALA A 71 25.81 -60.80 -19.66
C ALA A 71 24.62 -61.25 -20.53
N ALA A 72 24.15 -62.50 -20.40
CA ALA A 72 22.98 -63.00 -21.11
C ALA A 72 21.69 -62.40 -20.56
N GLU A 73 21.52 -62.39 -19.24
CA GLU A 73 20.36 -61.77 -18.56
C GLU A 73 20.29 -60.26 -18.83
N ILE A 74 21.44 -59.58 -18.88
CA ILE A 74 21.50 -58.16 -19.25
C ILE A 74 21.11 -57.96 -20.73
N GLY A 75 21.56 -58.86 -21.61
CA GLY A 75 21.14 -58.86 -23.01
C GLY A 75 19.63 -59.03 -23.17
N GLU A 76 19.02 -59.92 -22.40
CA GLU A 76 17.57 -60.12 -22.36
C GLU A 76 16.84 -58.88 -21.81
N LEU A 77 17.35 -58.26 -20.75
CA LEU A 77 16.80 -57.01 -20.20
C LEU A 77 16.88 -55.86 -21.21
N LEU A 78 18.01 -55.72 -21.91
CA LEU A 78 18.21 -54.70 -22.96
C LEU A 78 17.29 -54.95 -24.16
N GLN A 79 17.06 -56.21 -24.51
CA GLN A 79 16.21 -56.58 -25.63
C GLN A 79 14.72 -56.41 -25.29
N ALA A 80 14.31 -56.77 -24.08
CA ALA A 80 12.96 -56.50 -23.57
C ALA A 80 12.64 -54.99 -23.56
N GLU A 81 13.57 -54.16 -23.08
CA GLU A 81 13.41 -52.70 -23.10
C GLU A 81 13.35 -52.14 -24.53
N ARG A 82 14.20 -52.66 -25.43
CA ARG A 82 14.17 -52.31 -26.85
C ARG A 82 12.81 -52.63 -27.48
N ASP A 83 12.23 -53.78 -27.14
CA ASP A 83 10.93 -54.19 -27.62
C ASP A 83 9.79 -53.32 -27.04
N GLU A 84 9.90 -52.87 -25.78
CA GLU A 84 8.96 -51.92 -25.17
C GLU A 84 9.05 -50.50 -25.78
N LEU A 85 10.26 -50.03 -26.08
CA LEU A 85 10.50 -48.76 -26.80
C LEU A 85 9.94 -48.82 -28.22
N LEU A 86 10.12 -49.94 -28.92
CA LEU A 86 9.55 -50.16 -30.25
C LEU A 86 8.01 -50.29 -30.21
N ALA A 87 7.43 -50.67 -29.08
CA ALA A 87 5.98 -50.72 -28.85
C ALA A 87 5.34 -49.35 -28.52
N GLY A 88 6.13 -48.26 -28.49
CA GLY A 88 5.62 -46.88 -28.40
C GLY A 88 5.23 -46.42 -27.00
N ARG A 89 5.77 -47.02 -25.94
CA ARG A 89 5.68 -46.46 -24.58
C ARG A 89 6.71 -45.32 -24.43
N ASP A 90 6.29 -44.21 -23.81
CA ASP A 90 7.10 -43.01 -23.64
C ASP A 90 8.41 -43.31 -22.87
N ALA A 91 9.52 -43.28 -23.59
CA ALA A 91 10.89 -43.57 -23.14
C ALA A 91 11.47 -42.60 -22.08
N GLY A 92 10.68 -41.65 -21.59
CA GLY A 92 11.18 -40.49 -20.84
C GLY A 92 11.65 -40.78 -19.42
N ALA A 93 11.31 -41.94 -18.85
CA ALA A 93 11.67 -42.31 -17.47
C ALA A 93 12.36 -43.68 -17.31
N GLU A 94 12.25 -44.60 -18.27
CA GLU A 94 12.72 -45.99 -18.10
C GLU A 94 14.11 -46.28 -18.69
N GLN A 95 14.63 -45.50 -19.65
CA GLN A 95 15.98 -45.72 -20.20
C GLN A 95 17.12 -45.48 -19.18
N ILE A 96 16.88 -44.74 -18.11
CA ILE A 96 17.82 -44.55 -16.99
C ILE A 96 17.94 -45.86 -16.16
N ALA A 97 16.92 -46.72 -16.21
CA ALA A 97 16.82 -47.87 -15.32
C ALA A 97 17.80 -49.01 -15.64
N ILE A 98 18.34 -49.15 -16.86
CA ILE A 98 19.20 -50.32 -17.17
C ILE A 98 20.61 -50.16 -16.57
N GLY A 99 21.18 -48.95 -16.66
CA GLY A 99 22.45 -48.64 -15.98
C GLY A 99 22.34 -48.77 -14.46
N GLU A 100 21.23 -48.29 -13.89
CA GLU A 100 20.89 -48.44 -12.46
C GLU A 100 20.52 -49.88 -12.05
N LYS A 101 19.93 -50.67 -12.96
CA LYS A 101 19.56 -52.08 -12.69
C LYS A 101 20.78 -52.98 -12.59
N ILE A 102 21.86 -52.66 -13.30
CA ILE A 102 23.08 -53.47 -13.31
C ILE A 102 23.96 -53.12 -12.10
N SER A 103 24.17 -51.82 -11.80
CA SER A 103 24.96 -51.26 -10.68
C SER A 103 25.78 -52.29 -9.91
N ALA A 104 26.73 -52.89 -10.62
CA ALA A 104 27.48 -54.03 -10.14
C ALA A 104 28.49 -53.51 -9.14
N GLU A 105 28.54 -54.11 -7.97
CA GLU A 105 29.53 -53.72 -6.95
C GLU A 105 30.85 -54.45 -7.20
N TYR A 106 30.74 -55.63 -7.82
CA TYR A 106 31.85 -56.49 -8.16
C TYR A 106 31.69 -57.03 -9.57
N VAL A 107 32.81 -57.22 -10.24
CA VAL A 107 32.90 -57.80 -11.56
C VAL A 107 33.72 -59.07 -11.48
N THR A 108 33.19 -60.18 -11.99
CA THR A 108 33.96 -61.40 -12.17
C THR A 108 34.13 -61.71 -13.65
N ARG A 109 35.34 -62.14 -14.01
CA ARG A 109 35.67 -62.61 -15.35
C ARG A 109 36.22 -64.01 -15.24
N LEU A 110 35.71 -64.90 -16.09
CA LEU A 110 36.24 -66.24 -16.29
C LEU A 110 37.05 -66.26 -17.59
N SER A 111 38.25 -66.82 -17.54
CA SER A 111 39.12 -67.01 -18.71
C SER A 111 39.54 -68.46 -18.78
N ILE A 112 39.35 -69.04 -19.96
CA ILE A 112 39.69 -70.43 -20.23
C ILE A 112 40.74 -70.42 -21.33
N GLY A 113 41.97 -70.78 -20.99
CA GLY A 113 43.08 -70.91 -21.93
C GLY A 113 43.52 -72.36 -22.06
N SER A 114 44.35 -72.66 -23.07
CA SER A 114 45.02 -73.94 -23.20
C SER A 114 46.54 -73.75 -23.03
N VAL A 115 47.17 -74.65 -22.29
CA VAL A 115 48.63 -74.72 -22.12
C VAL A 115 49.07 -76.15 -22.43
N GLY A 116 49.53 -76.39 -23.66
CA GLY A 116 49.78 -77.74 -24.15
C GLY A 116 48.49 -78.52 -24.32
N SER A 117 48.37 -79.69 -23.68
CA SER A 117 47.16 -80.53 -23.70
C SER A 117 46.18 -80.21 -22.56
N ARG A 118 46.44 -79.19 -21.75
CA ARG A 118 45.64 -78.86 -20.57
C ARG A 118 44.85 -77.58 -20.77
N TYR A 119 43.60 -77.59 -20.34
CA TYR A 119 42.82 -76.38 -20.21
C TYR A 119 42.99 -75.78 -18.82
N VAL A 120 43.13 -74.46 -18.80
CA VAL A 120 43.34 -73.66 -17.60
C VAL A 120 42.14 -72.74 -17.45
N ILE A 121 41.38 -72.96 -16.38
CA ILE A 121 40.27 -72.12 -15.98
C ILE A 121 40.78 -71.17 -14.89
N SER A 122 40.69 -69.87 -15.16
CA SER A 122 41.08 -68.83 -14.22
C SER A 122 39.96 -67.81 -14.09
N SER A 123 39.72 -67.33 -12.88
CA SER A 123 38.77 -66.25 -12.65
C SER A 123 39.26 -65.27 -11.60
N SER A 124 38.77 -64.05 -11.70
CA SER A 124 39.06 -62.98 -10.74
C SER A 124 37.78 -62.24 -10.42
N LEU A 125 37.43 -62.18 -9.14
CA LEU A 125 36.43 -61.25 -8.61
C LEU A 125 37.13 -59.93 -8.30
N VAL A 126 36.66 -58.86 -8.92
CA VAL A 126 37.24 -57.52 -8.88
C VAL A 126 36.19 -56.57 -8.31
N ASP A 127 36.59 -55.74 -7.36
CA ASP A 127 35.85 -54.58 -6.90
C ASP A 127 35.85 -53.53 -8.01
N GLU A 128 34.67 -53.17 -8.52
CA GLU A 128 34.56 -52.29 -9.70
C GLU A 128 35.12 -50.90 -9.43
N ASP A 129 34.80 -50.32 -8.27
CA ASP A 129 35.16 -48.94 -7.95
C ASP A 129 36.65 -48.79 -7.63
N LEU A 130 37.23 -49.79 -6.95
CA LEU A 130 38.63 -49.77 -6.52
C LEU A 130 39.58 -50.43 -7.53
N ILE A 131 39.04 -51.17 -8.51
CA ILE A 131 39.81 -51.99 -9.46
C ILE A 131 40.77 -52.93 -8.72
N MET A 132 40.30 -53.51 -7.61
CA MET A 132 41.10 -54.41 -6.76
C MET A 132 40.54 -55.82 -6.80
N VAL A 133 41.45 -56.80 -6.84
CA VAL A 133 41.05 -58.21 -6.82
C VAL A 133 40.66 -58.63 -5.40
N VAL A 134 39.43 -59.07 -5.24
CA VAL A 134 38.87 -59.61 -3.99
C VAL A 134 39.23 -61.08 -3.83
N ALA A 135 39.08 -61.87 -4.90
CA ALA A 135 39.34 -63.29 -4.91
C ALA A 135 39.82 -63.78 -6.29
N ARG A 136 40.61 -64.86 -6.32
CA ARG A 136 41.04 -65.54 -7.56
C ARG A 136 40.79 -67.03 -7.45
N GLY A 137 40.27 -67.60 -8.52
CA GLY A 137 40.13 -69.05 -8.69
C GLY A 137 41.09 -69.56 -9.77
N TYR A 138 41.57 -70.78 -9.62
CA TYR A 138 42.36 -71.47 -10.63
C TYR A 138 42.07 -72.98 -10.60
N THR A 139 41.71 -73.54 -11.76
CA THR A 139 41.46 -74.98 -11.93
C THR A 139 42.03 -75.43 -13.28
N THR A 140 42.50 -76.67 -13.37
CA THR A 140 43.01 -77.25 -14.62
C THR A 140 42.34 -78.57 -14.93
N VAL A 141 42.12 -78.82 -16.22
CA VAL A 141 41.63 -80.12 -16.73
C VAL A 141 42.44 -80.59 -17.92
N ASP A 142 42.45 -81.89 -18.15
CA ASP A 142 43.22 -82.52 -19.24
C ASP A 142 42.38 -82.69 -20.53
N ALA A 143 41.05 -82.48 -20.48
CA ALA A 143 40.15 -82.60 -21.63
C ALA A 143 39.04 -81.53 -21.69
N GLU A 144 38.58 -81.18 -22.90
CA GLU A 144 37.51 -80.18 -23.10
C GLU A 144 36.18 -80.63 -22.49
N GLU A 145 35.87 -81.94 -22.58
CA GLU A 145 34.64 -82.54 -22.03
C GLU A 145 34.52 -82.37 -20.51
N GLU A 146 35.65 -82.17 -19.81
CA GLU A 146 35.72 -81.97 -18.36
C GLU A 146 35.47 -80.52 -17.92
N LEU A 147 35.47 -79.55 -18.85
CA LEU A 147 35.37 -78.12 -18.54
C LEU A 147 34.12 -77.75 -17.75
N THR A 148 32.98 -78.39 -18.04
CA THR A 148 31.70 -78.10 -17.35
C THR A 148 31.76 -78.49 -15.88
N ASN A 149 32.30 -79.67 -15.56
CA ASN A 149 32.46 -80.12 -14.17
C ASN A 149 33.52 -79.28 -13.45
N ALA A 150 34.60 -78.94 -14.17
CA ALA A 150 35.66 -78.10 -13.63
C ALA A 150 35.20 -76.69 -13.26
N ILE A 151 34.20 -76.11 -13.95
CA ILE A 151 33.57 -74.85 -13.54
C ILE A 151 32.91 -74.97 -12.17
N THR A 152 32.24 -76.09 -11.89
CA THR A 152 31.59 -76.35 -10.58
C THR A 152 32.64 -76.42 -9.48
N GLU A 153 33.71 -77.20 -9.69
CA GLU A 153 34.83 -77.30 -8.76
C GLU A 153 35.55 -75.95 -8.57
N HIS A 154 35.69 -75.19 -9.64
CA HIS A 154 36.29 -73.86 -9.64
C HIS A 154 35.49 -72.87 -8.79
N VAL A 155 34.16 -72.84 -8.95
CA VAL A 155 33.27 -72.00 -8.13
C VAL A 155 33.30 -72.45 -6.67
N ALA A 156 33.26 -73.76 -6.40
CA ALA A 156 33.40 -74.28 -5.04
C ALA A 156 34.73 -73.87 -4.38
N GLY A 157 35.80 -73.73 -5.17
CA GLY A 157 37.11 -73.27 -4.72
C GLY A 157 37.13 -71.84 -4.17
N TYR A 158 36.13 -71.00 -4.48
CA TYR A 158 36.01 -69.67 -3.87
C TYR A 158 35.54 -69.70 -2.41
N GLY A 159 34.85 -70.76 -1.98
CA GLY A 159 34.20 -70.80 -0.67
C GLY A 159 33.04 -69.80 -0.58
N ASP A 160 32.86 -69.19 0.59
CA ASP A 160 31.80 -68.20 0.84
C ASP A 160 32.19 -66.81 0.30
N LEU A 161 31.67 -66.46 -0.88
CA LEU A 161 31.92 -65.16 -1.51
C LEU A 161 31.38 -63.99 -0.70
N ALA A 162 30.26 -64.15 0.02
CA ALA A 162 29.70 -63.08 0.83
C ALA A 162 30.65 -62.74 1.98
N ALA A 163 31.22 -63.74 2.64
CA ALA A 163 32.22 -63.54 3.69
C ALA A 163 33.52 -62.91 3.15
N LEU A 164 33.98 -63.30 1.96
CA LEU A 164 35.15 -62.70 1.32
C LEU A 164 34.93 -61.23 0.97
N ILE A 165 33.75 -60.91 0.42
CA ILE A 165 33.34 -59.54 0.10
C ILE A 165 33.26 -58.70 1.39
N GLN A 166 32.58 -59.18 2.43
CA GLN A 166 32.49 -58.46 3.71
C GLN A 166 33.88 -58.20 4.33
N ALA A 167 34.78 -59.17 4.29
CA ALA A 167 36.15 -59.00 4.76
C ALA A 167 36.97 -58.01 3.91
N HIS A 168 36.66 -57.90 2.62
CA HIS A 168 37.23 -56.89 1.73
C HIS A 168 36.66 -55.50 2.03
N GLU A 169 35.35 -55.36 2.16
CA GLU A 169 34.67 -54.10 2.50
C GLU A 169 35.12 -53.54 3.85
N LYS A 170 35.36 -54.40 4.84
CA LYS A 170 35.90 -53.96 6.14
C LYS A 170 37.32 -53.38 6.04
N ARG A 171 38.12 -53.87 5.10
CA ARG A 171 39.49 -53.35 4.84
C ARG A 171 39.47 -52.14 3.92
N HIS A 172 38.45 -52.01 3.09
CA HIS A 172 38.28 -50.96 2.10
C HIS A 172 36.86 -50.36 2.21
N PRO A 173 36.60 -49.57 3.27
CA PRO A 173 35.25 -49.09 3.59
C PRO A 173 34.69 -48.07 2.60
N VAL A 174 35.52 -47.54 1.70
CA VAL A 174 35.16 -46.51 0.71
C VAL A 174 35.37 -47.08 -0.70
N PRO A 175 34.38 -46.99 -1.62
CA PRO A 175 33.01 -46.54 -1.36
C PRO A 175 32.22 -47.56 -0.52
N PRO A 176 31.28 -47.11 0.33
CA PRO A 176 30.45 -48.00 1.14
C PRO A 176 29.38 -48.71 0.31
N ARG A 177 29.04 -49.94 0.68
CA ARG A 177 27.87 -50.64 0.10
C ARG A 177 26.58 -50.16 0.78
N GLY A 178 25.60 -49.80 -0.04
CA GLY A 178 24.29 -49.29 0.39
C GLY A 178 24.38 -48.17 1.42
N PRO A 179 25.03 -47.03 1.10
CA PRO A 179 25.18 -45.96 2.07
C PRO A 179 23.83 -45.39 2.51
N SER A 180 23.76 -44.94 3.75
CA SER A 180 22.65 -44.15 4.26
C SER A 180 23.16 -42.83 4.83
N LEU A 181 22.42 -41.76 4.57
CA LEU A 181 22.76 -40.39 4.94
C LEU A 181 21.77 -39.85 5.96
N SER A 182 22.28 -39.36 7.09
CA SER A 182 21.51 -38.57 8.05
C SER A 182 22.16 -37.21 8.23
N ALA A 183 21.38 -36.14 8.13
CA ALA A 183 21.88 -34.77 8.23
C ALA A 183 21.21 -34.03 9.38
N THR A 184 22.02 -33.27 10.12
CA THR A 184 21.57 -32.38 11.20
C THR A 184 22.22 -31.01 11.02
N ILE A 185 21.60 -29.97 11.58
CA ILE A 185 22.10 -28.60 11.51
C ILE A 185 22.23 -27.99 12.89
N ASN A 186 23.26 -27.18 13.09
CA ASN A 186 23.47 -26.43 14.32
C ASN A 186 24.15 -25.08 14.02
N PRO A 187 23.54 -23.92 14.36
CA PRO A 187 22.21 -23.75 14.98
C PRO A 187 21.04 -24.23 14.10
N THR A 188 19.87 -24.45 14.72
CA THR A 188 18.65 -24.98 14.06
C THR A 188 17.98 -23.97 13.12
N SER A 189 18.40 -22.71 13.12
CA SER A 189 17.94 -21.67 12.21
C SER A 189 19.03 -20.65 11.99
N VAL A 190 19.02 -20.01 10.83
CA VAL A 190 19.90 -18.88 10.50
C VAL A 190 19.09 -17.60 10.35
N THR A 191 19.73 -16.45 10.55
CA THR A 191 19.17 -15.11 10.36
C THR A 191 20.24 -14.19 9.78
N PRO A 192 19.89 -13.21 8.92
CA PRO A 192 20.87 -12.24 8.43
C PRO A 192 21.36 -11.25 9.50
N GLU A 193 20.77 -11.28 10.71
CA GLU A 193 21.16 -10.43 11.85
C GLU A 193 22.26 -11.06 12.72
N ASP A 194 23.05 -10.23 13.41
CA ASP A 194 23.95 -10.62 14.51
C ASP A 194 24.97 -11.73 14.14
N ILE A 195 25.39 -11.81 12.87
CA ILE A 195 26.40 -12.80 12.41
C ILE A 195 25.87 -14.25 12.51
N ARG A 196 24.58 -14.45 12.77
CA ARG A 196 23.91 -15.77 12.80
C ARG A 196 23.47 -16.23 11.41
N GLU A 197 24.20 -15.80 10.38
CA GLU A 197 23.96 -16.13 8.98
C GLU A 197 24.46 -17.54 8.62
N THR A 198 25.22 -18.19 9.50
CA THR A 198 25.81 -19.50 9.25
C THR A 198 25.20 -20.61 10.11
N THR A 199 25.13 -21.81 9.53
CA THR A 199 24.88 -23.06 10.28
C THR A 199 25.78 -24.17 9.79
N THR A 200 26.21 -25.03 10.70
CA THR A 200 27.00 -26.21 10.36
C THR A 200 26.05 -27.37 10.03
N ILE A 201 26.14 -27.89 8.81
CA ILE A 201 25.51 -29.13 8.38
C ILE A 201 26.44 -30.28 8.78
N THR A 202 25.96 -31.16 9.65
CA THR A 202 26.65 -32.40 10.03
C THR A 202 25.95 -33.57 9.37
N VAL A 203 26.66 -34.27 8.49
CA VAL A 203 26.16 -35.46 7.78
C VAL A 203 26.85 -36.68 8.34
N THR A 204 26.08 -37.68 8.76
CA THR A 204 26.61 -39.00 9.14
C THR A 204 26.34 -39.98 8.01
N VAL A 205 27.39 -40.65 7.55
CA VAL A 205 27.34 -41.72 6.55
C VAL A 205 27.54 -43.06 7.23
N THR A 206 26.56 -43.95 7.03
CA THR A 206 26.63 -45.34 7.49
C THR A 206 26.54 -46.29 6.31
N ASN A 207 27.18 -47.46 6.40
CA ASN A 207 27.03 -48.52 5.41
C ASN A 207 25.67 -49.24 5.60
N CYS A 208 25.38 -50.20 4.72
CA CYS A 208 24.18 -51.04 4.80
C CYS A 208 24.02 -51.83 6.13
N ALA A 209 25.08 -51.98 6.92
CA ALA A 209 25.06 -52.65 8.23
C ALA A 209 24.87 -51.65 9.39
N GLY A 210 24.71 -50.35 9.10
CA GLY A 210 24.58 -49.28 10.09
C GLY A 210 25.89 -48.84 10.72
N GLU A 211 27.04 -49.30 10.20
CA GLU A 211 28.36 -48.93 10.72
C GLU A 211 28.84 -47.62 10.10
N PRO A 212 29.51 -46.73 10.85
CA PRO A 212 30.05 -45.48 10.32
C PRO A 212 31.15 -45.72 9.29
N VAL A 213 31.16 -44.91 8.22
CA VAL A 213 32.11 -45.06 7.11
C VAL A 213 33.12 -43.90 7.13
N PRO A 214 34.37 -44.12 7.58
CA PRO A 214 35.40 -43.09 7.56
C PRO A 214 36.03 -42.92 6.18
N GLY A 215 36.40 -41.68 5.83
CA GLY A 215 37.14 -41.36 4.61
C GLY A 215 36.32 -41.28 3.32
N THR A 216 35.00 -41.48 3.37
CA THR A 216 34.12 -41.24 2.21
C THR A 216 33.83 -39.75 2.03
N ARG A 217 33.63 -39.34 0.77
CA ARG A 217 33.22 -37.97 0.41
C ARG A 217 31.71 -37.82 0.50
N VAL A 218 31.29 -36.72 1.11
CA VAL A 218 29.90 -36.25 1.10
C VAL A 218 29.87 -34.98 0.27
N TYR A 219 28.99 -34.95 -0.72
CA TYR A 219 28.80 -33.84 -1.65
C TYR A 219 27.60 -33.00 -1.23
N PHE A 220 27.75 -31.69 -1.28
CA PHE A 220 26.73 -30.69 -0.94
C PHE A 220 26.51 -29.77 -2.12
N GLU A 221 25.26 -29.49 -2.43
CA GLU A 221 24.89 -28.49 -3.41
C GLU A 221 25.50 -27.12 -3.02
N ALA A 222 26.37 -26.59 -3.87
CA ALA A 222 27.20 -25.43 -3.52
C ALA A 222 26.39 -24.13 -3.39
N ILE A 223 25.39 -23.93 -4.23
CA ILE A 223 24.53 -22.75 -4.26
C ILE A 223 23.09 -23.21 -4.18
N THR A 224 22.34 -22.63 -3.25
CA THR A 224 20.92 -22.93 -3.03
C THR A 224 20.06 -21.72 -3.34
N SER A 225 18.75 -21.84 -3.10
CA SER A 225 17.83 -20.75 -3.39
C SER A 225 18.13 -19.50 -2.56
N ARG A 226 18.58 -19.65 -1.30
CA ARG A 226 18.83 -18.55 -0.36
C ARG A 226 20.26 -18.44 0.15
N GLY A 227 21.07 -19.49 0.08
CA GLY A 227 22.43 -19.47 0.59
C GLY A 227 23.46 -20.17 -0.29
N GLN A 228 24.65 -20.35 0.28
CA GLN A 228 25.72 -21.13 -0.28
C GLN A 228 26.26 -22.10 0.77
N VAL A 229 26.73 -23.26 0.34
CA VAL A 229 27.42 -24.22 1.19
C VAL A 229 28.92 -24.10 0.92
N ILE A 230 29.72 -24.24 1.98
CA ILE A 230 31.17 -24.22 1.95
C ILE A 230 31.66 -25.51 2.62
N GLY A 231 32.27 -26.38 1.82
CA GLY A 231 32.89 -27.63 2.29
C GLY A 231 34.40 -27.50 2.45
N GLU A 232 35.09 -28.64 2.42
CA GLU A 232 36.56 -28.70 2.37
C GLU A 232 37.11 -28.32 0.98
N GLY A 233 36.32 -28.50 -0.08
CA GLY A 233 36.66 -28.07 -1.42
C GLY A 233 35.55 -28.29 -2.43
N GLU A 234 35.79 -27.87 -3.67
CA GLU A 234 34.89 -28.10 -4.80
C GLU A 234 35.21 -29.43 -5.48
N SER A 235 34.17 -30.21 -5.76
CA SER A 235 34.26 -31.50 -6.41
C SER A 235 34.51 -31.35 -7.91
N LYS A 236 35.42 -32.18 -8.41
CA LYS A 236 35.72 -32.34 -9.84
C LYS A 236 35.23 -33.70 -10.36
N ASP A 237 34.51 -34.45 -9.53
CA ASP A 237 34.04 -35.79 -9.86
C ASP A 237 32.88 -35.66 -10.87
N PRO A 238 32.84 -36.44 -11.98
CA PRO A 238 31.89 -36.23 -13.08
C PRO A 238 30.40 -36.18 -12.67
N GLY A 239 30.00 -36.90 -11.61
CA GLY A 239 28.62 -36.91 -11.07
C GLY A 239 28.30 -35.76 -10.11
N TRP A 240 29.33 -35.07 -9.60
CA TRP A 240 29.22 -34.05 -8.55
C TRP A 240 29.96 -32.77 -8.91
N TYR A 241 30.24 -32.54 -10.19
CA TYR A 241 31.01 -31.39 -10.64
C TYR A 241 30.35 -30.07 -10.20
N GLY A 242 31.13 -29.21 -9.53
CA GLY A 242 30.65 -27.93 -8.99
C GLY A 242 29.96 -28.01 -7.64
N TRP A 243 29.81 -29.21 -7.05
CA TRP A 243 29.35 -29.38 -5.67
C TRP A 243 30.49 -29.13 -4.70
N GLN A 244 30.18 -28.75 -3.47
CA GLN A 244 31.17 -28.78 -2.40
C GLN A 244 31.29 -30.20 -1.85
N TYR A 245 32.45 -30.59 -1.34
CA TYR A 245 32.60 -31.86 -0.63
C TYR A 245 33.21 -31.67 0.75
N ALA A 246 32.94 -32.61 1.64
CA ALA A 246 33.66 -32.81 2.89
C ALA A 246 33.93 -34.32 3.09
N VAL A 247 34.98 -34.66 3.82
CA VAL A 247 35.37 -36.05 4.04
C VAL A 247 34.93 -36.48 5.44
N THR A 248 34.39 -37.69 5.52
CA THR A 248 33.93 -38.26 6.79
C THR A 248 35.08 -38.59 7.75
N ASP A 249 34.89 -38.24 9.02
CA ASP A 249 35.81 -38.59 10.11
C ASP A 249 35.69 -40.06 10.55
N GLN A 250 36.40 -40.44 11.63
CA GLN A 250 36.37 -41.80 12.19
C GLN A 250 34.98 -42.25 12.68
N ASN A 251 34.04 -41.32 12.88
CA ASN A 251 32.66 -41.59 13.27
C ASN A 251 31.69 -41.53 12.07
N GLY A 252 32.21 -41.47 10.83
CA GLY A 252 31.41 -41.34 9.62
C GLY A 252 30.81 -39.96 9.43
N LYS A 253 31.33 -38.91 10.08
CA LYS A 253 30.75 -37.56 10.04
C LYS A 253 31.51 -36.63 9.10
N ALA A 254 30.79 -35.99 8.19
CA ALA A 254 31.28 -34.92 7.34
C ALA A 254 30.61 -33.60 7.74
N LEU A 255 31.37 -32.50 7.71
CA LEU A 255 30.91 -31.17 8.11
C LEU A 255 30.98 -30.20 6.93
N ALA A 256 29.92 -29.44 6.71
CA ALA A 256 29.92 -28.30 5.79
C ALA A 256 29.25 -27.09 6.45
N THR A 257 29.63 -25.89 6.04
CA THR A 257 29.03 -24.65 6.54
C THR A 257 28.05 -24.11 5.51
N TYR A 258 26.79 -23.97 5.87
CA TYR A 258 25.84 -23.17 5.10
C TYR A 258 25.97 -21.70 5.54
N GLN A 259 25.97 -20.79 4.56
CA GLN A 259 25.94 -19.35 4.76
C GLN A 259 24.74 -18.76 4.01
N LEU A 260 23.85 -18.13 4.75
CA LEU A 260 22.72 -17.38 4.21
C LEU A 260 23.23 -16.14 3.47
N VAL A 261 22.72 -15.89 2.26
CA VAL A 261 22.94 -14.61 1.60
C VAL A 261 22.00 -13.59 2.22
N ALA A 262 22.55 -12.53 2.84
CA ALA A 262 21.78 -11.57 3.63
C ALA A 262 20.55 -10.99 2.91
N SER A 263 20.69 -10.60 1.64
CA SER A 263 19.58 -10.08 0.81
C SER A 263 18.47 -11.11 0.56
N LYS A 264 18.75 -12.40 0.72
CA LYS A 264 17.76 -13.48 0.63
C LYS A 264 17.22 -13.92 2.01
N GLY A 265 17.69 -13.28 3.08
CA GLY A 265 17.26 -13.45 4.47
C GLY A 265 16.19 -12.45 4.93
N MET A 266 15.72 -11.54 4.06
CA MET A 266 14.76 -10.48 4.42
C MET A 266 13.33 -10.99 4.74
N GLY A 267 13.07 -12.29 4.59
CA GLY A 267 11.78 -12.89 4.90
C GLY A 267 11.94 -14.28 5.51
N ALA A 268 11.04 -14.62 6.44
CA ALA A 268 11.00 -15.94 7.05
C ALA A 268 10.84 -17.04 6.00
N GLY A 269 11.33 -18.24 6.29
CA GLY A 269 11.11 -19.38 5.43
C GLY A 269 12.06 -20.53 5.68
N LYS A 270 12.38 -21.24 4.61
CA LYS A 270 13.28 -22.37 4.62
C LYS A 270 14.10 -22.40 3.33
N ASP A 271 15.31 -22.91 3.44
CA ASP A 271 16.13 -23.32 2.30
C ASP A 271 16.35 -24.83 2.35
N THR A 272 16.72 -25.43 1.23
CA THR A 272 16.98 -26.87 1.15
C THR A 272 18.33 -27.10 0.50
N VAL A 273 19.18 -27.86 1.18
CA VAL A 273 20.48 -28.30 0.65
C VAL A 273 20.35 -29.76 0.27
N THR A 274 20.61 -30.08 -0.99
CA THR A 274 20.75 -31.45 -1.44
C THR A 274 22.14 -31.97 -1.07
N ILE A 275 22.19 -33.19 -0.52
CA ILE A 275 23.41 -33.84 -0.04
C ILE A 275 23.49 -35.21 -0.69
N GLY A 276 24.68 -35.63 -1.11
CA GLY A 276 24.90 -36.94 -1.68
C GLY A 276 26.21 -37.59 -1.30
N THR A 277 26.34 -38.89 -1.57
CA THR A 277 27.58 -39.65 -1.45
C THR A 277 27.57 -40.79 -2.46
N ASP A 278 28.76 -41.23 -2.86
CA ASP A 278 28.94 -42.37 -3.75
C ASP A 278 28.92 -43.66 -2.95
N GLY A 279 28.04 -44.57 -3.35
CA GLY A 279 28.03 -45.95 -2.93
C GLY A 279 28.73 -46.87 -3.92
N ARG A 280 29.13 -48.04 -3.43
CA ARG A 280 29.77 -49.09 -4.23
C ARG A 280 28.90 -49.46 -5.44
N GLY A 281 29.54 -49.68 -6.59
CA GLY A 281 28.91 -49.96 -7.87
C GLY A 281 28.26 -48.75 -8.53
N GLY A 282 28.83 -47.55 -8.30
CA GLY A 282 28.32 -46.28 -8.82
C GLY A 282 26.93 -45.90 -8.32
N LYS A 283 26.55 -46.32 -7.11
CA LYS A 283 25.22 -46.08 -6.54
C LYS A 283 25.19 -44.76 -5.78
N ASP A 284 24.64 -43.72 -6.38
CA ASP A 284 24.47 -42.43 -5.70
C ASP A 284 23.34 -42.50 -4.67
N VAL A 285 23.62 -42.08 -3.43
CA VAL A 285 22.58 -41.87 -2.42
C VAL A 285 22.45 -40.39 -2.14
N ARG A 286 21.22 -39.88 -2.15
CA ARG A 286 20.91 -38.48 -1.92
C ARG A 286 19.94 -38.31 -0.76
N THR A 287 20.15 -37.26 0.03
CA THR A 287 19.22 -36.78 1.04
C THR A 287 19.08 -35.27 0.94
N ARG A 288 18.15 -34.70 1.69
CA ARG A 288 17.93 -33.25 1.76
C ARG A 288 17.86 -32.82 3.20
N VAL A 289 18.53 -31.72 3.51
CA VAL A 289 18.39 -31.04 4.80
C VAL A 289 17.68 -29.71 4.60
N THR A 290 16.68 -29.45 5.44
CA THR A 290 15.95 -28.18 5.45
C THR A 290 16.60 -27.24 6.45
N ILE A 291 16.92 -26.02 6.02
CA ILE A 291 17.52 -24.97 6.85
C ILE A 291 16.44 -23.92 7.11
N PRO A 292 15.88 -23.86 8.34
CA PRO A 292 14.95 -22.80 8.73
C PRO A 292 15.64 -21.43 8.73
N ILE A 293 14.95 -20.42 8.21
CA ILE A 293 15.44 -19.05 8.15
C ILE A 293 14.48 -18.15 8.92
N THR A 294 15.00 -17.52 9.97
CA THR A 294 14.34 -16.41 10.64
C THR A 294 14.67 -15.15 9.84
N GLY A 295 13.64 -14.52 9.28
CA GLY A 295 13.81 -13.31 8.49
C GLY A 295 13.87 -12.07 9.35
N VAL A 296 14.52 -11.01 8.88
CA VAL A 296 14.44 -9.69 9.49
C VAL A 296 13.58 -8.80 8.61
N MET A 297 12.55 -8.18 9.18
CA MET A 297 11.61 -7.33 8.45
C MET A 297 11.51 -5.95 9.06
N MET A 298 11.24 -4.97 8.19
CA MET A 298 10.94 -3.60 8.57
C MET A 298 9.58 -3.22 7.99
N GLU A 299 8.68 -2.77 8.85
CA GLU A 299 7.34 -2.32 8.49
C GLU A 299 7.25 -0.81 8.74
N VAL A 300 6.86 -0.04 7.73
CA VAL A 300 6.71 1.43 7.83
C VAL A 300 5.24 1.78 7.68
N ARG A 301 4.70 2.52 8.65
CA ARG A 301 3.31 2.98 8.67
C ARG A 301 3.28 4.50 8.81
N VAL A 302 2.57 5.17 7.92
CA VAL A 302 2.32 6.60 7.97
C VAL A 302 0.91 6.81 8.53
N ALA A 303 0.76 7.67 9.54
CA ALA A 303 -0.54 7.96 10.15
C ALA A 303 -1.49 8.61 9.12
N ASP A 304 -1.04 9.73 8.53
CA ASP A 304 -1.73 10.44 7.46
C ASP A 304 -0.82 10.48 6.21
N PRO A 305 -1.13 9.71 5.14
CA PRO A 305 -0.31 9.67 3.92
C PRO A 305 -0.55 10.87 2.98
N GLU A 306 -1.52 11.72 3.27
CA GLU A 306 -1.81 12.95 2.53
C GLU A 306 -1.94 14.12 3.52
N ILE A 307 -1.07 15.11 3.37
CA ILE A 307 -1.02 16.30 4.25
C ILE A 307 -0.87 17.57 3.41
N PRO A 308 -1.23 18.74 3.94
CA PRO A 308 -0.97 20.01 3.27
C PRO A 308 0.51 20.42 3.31
N PRO A 309 0.91 21.41 2.50
CA PRO A 309 2.15 22.14 2.71
C PRO A 309 2.28 22.61 4.16
N GLU A 310 3.48 22.53 4.73
CA GLU A 310 3.79 22.80 6.15
C GLU A 310 3.04 21.91 7.17
N GLY A 311 2.22 20.96 6.69
CA GLY A 311 1.56 19.96 7.51
C GLY A 311 2.55 18.97 8.13
N LYS A 312 2.06 18.17 9.09
CA LYS A 312 2.84 17.13 9.75
C LYS A 312 2.10 15.81 9.83
N THR A 313 2.82 14.70 9.78
CA THR A 313 2.32 13.33 9.98
C THR A 313 3.35 12.51 10.74
N ASP A 314 2.90 11.53 11.51
CA ASP A 314 3.79 10.61 12.22
C ASP A 314 4.04 9.36 11.38
N ILE A 315 5.28 8.89 11.39
CA ILE A 315 5.74 7.66 10.76
C ILE A 315 6.16 6.71 11.88
N THR A 316 5.57 5.52 11.92
CA THR A 316 6.01 4.43 12.81
C THR A 316 6.76 3.40 11.99
N VAL A 317 7.97 3.08 12.42
CA VAL A 317 8.82 2.05 11.84
C VAL A 317 8.96 0.92 12.84
N SER A 318 8.56 -0.29 12.47
CA SER A 318 8.68 -1.48 13.31
C SER A 318 9.72 -2.42 12.69
N LEU A 319 10.80 -2.71 13.43
CA LEU A 319 11.84 -3.66 13.06
C LEU A 319 11.72 -4.92 13.92
N PHE A 320 11.62 -6.07 13.29
CA PHE A 320 11.43 -7.34 14.00
C PHE A 320 11.99 -8.54 13.22
N GLU A 321 12.35 -9.58 13.96
CA GLU A 321 12.55 -10.92 13.42
C GLU A 321 11.20 -11.60 13.20
N LEU A 322 11.08 -12.33 12.10
CA LEU A 322 9.97 -13.20 11.76
C LEU A 322 10.49 -14.63 11.68
N ALA A 323 10.09 -15.48 12.62
CA ALA A 323 10.44 -16.89 12.61
C ALA A 323 9.63 -17.66 11.54
N PRO A 324 10.05 -18.89 11.16
CA PRO A 324 9.33 -19.71 10.19
C PRO A 324 7.87 -20.04 10.56
N ASP A 325 7.52 -19.99 11.85
CA ASP A 325 6.15 -20.17 12.37
C ASP A 325 5.32 -18.87 12.38
N ALA A 326 5.84 -17.80 11.76
CA ALA A 326 5.30 -16.44 11.73
C ALA A 326 5.25 -15.72 13.08
N SER A 327 5.91 -16.24 14.14
CA SER A 327 6.07 -15.50 15.37
C SER A 327 7.00 -14.30 15.15
N ARG A 328 6.60 -13.14 15.72
CA ARG A 328 7.35 -11.88 15.64
C ARG A 328 8.13 -11.67 16.92
N ARG A 329 9.43 -11.37 16.79
CA ARG A 329 10.29 -10.95 17.90
C ARG A 329 10.81 -9.53 17.62
N PRO A 330 10.48 -8.53 18.44
CA PRO A 330 10.94 -7.17 18.20
C PRO A 330 12.45 -7.06 18.31
N LEU A 331 13.05 -6.21 17.47
CA LEU A 331 14.49 -5.92 17.49
C LEU A 331 14.74 -4.58 18.14
N ALA A 332 14.99 -4.61 19.45
CA ALA A 332 15.27 -3.44 20.27
C ALA A 332 16.74 -2.99 20.18
N ASP A 333 16.99 -1.72 20.49
CA ASP A 333 18.32 -1.09 20.53
C ASP A 333 19.09 -1.22 19.19
N ARG A 334 18.38 -1.15 18.06
CA ARG A 334 18.95 -1.14 16.70
C ARG A 334 18.87 0.26 16.09
N ALA A 335 19.96 0.71 15.50
CA ALA A 335 20.01 2.00 14.81
C ALA A 335 19.44 1.90 13.39
N LEU A 336 18.56 2.83 13.01
CA LEU A 336 18.04 2.96 11.66
C LEU A 336 18.56 4.25 11.03
N LEU A 337 19.08 4.19 9.81
CA LEU A 337 19.47 5.38 9.06
C LEU A 337 18.26 5.96 8.33
N VAL A 338 17.94 7.22 8.62
CA VAL A 338 16.90 7.97 7.90
C VAL A 338 17.60 8.85 6.86
N GLU A 339 17.33 8.61 5.58
CA GLU A 339 17.91 9.38 4.49
C GLU A 339 17.00 10.53 4.08
N GLU A 340 17.50 11.75 4.29
CA GLU A 340 16.79 12.99 3.92
C GLU A 340 17.14 13.47 2.50
N VAL A 341 18.07 12.81 1.80
CA VAL A 341 18.60 13.27 0.50
C VAL A 341 17.56 13.30 -0.63
N LEU A 342 16.47 12.54 -0.48
CA LEU A 342 15.37 12.48 -1.45
C LEU A 342 14.24 13.46 -1.15
N LEU A 343 14.35 14.23 -0.06
CA LEU A 343 13.30 15.15 0.38
C LEU A 343 13.48 16.52 -0.27
N SER A 344 12.38 17.16 -0.63
CA SER A 344 12.39 18.52 -1.17
C SER A 344 12.83 19.57 -0.14
N ASP A 345 13.28 20.73 -0.63
CA ASP A 345 13.65 21.87 0.21
C ASP A 345 12.56 22.23 1.25
N GLY A 346 12.98 22.36 2.51
CA GLY A 346 12.11 22.76 3.63
C GLY A 346 11.36 21.61 4.31
N VAL A 347 11.38 20.40 3.73
CA VAL A 347 10.91 19.18 4.39
C VAL A 347 11.85 18.83 5.54
N ARG A 348 11.29 18.36 6.67
CA ARG A 348 12.06 17.95 7.85
C ARG A 348 11.52 16.65 8.43
N VAL A 349 12.41 15.79 8.92
CA VAL A 349 12.04 14.60 9.70
C VAL A 349 12.63 14.74 11.10
N ILE A 350 11.76 14.63 12.11
CA ILE A 350 12.16 14.74 13.52
C ILE A 350 12.04 13.36 14.15
N VAL A 351 13.11 12.89 14.78
CA VAL A 351 13.10 11.63 15.52
C VAL A 351 12.44 11.84 16.89
N ALA A 352 11.43 11.04 17.21
CA ALA A 352 10.85 10.96 18.54
C ALA A 352 11.44 9.76 19.28
N GLY A 353 12.38 10.00 20.20
CA GLY A 353 12.95 8.96 21.06
C GLY A 353 14.47 9.00 21.17
N LYS A 354 15.07 7.84 21.46
CA LYS A 354 16.51 7.66 21.62
C LYS A 354 17.20 7.69 20.25
N THR A 355 18.32 8.39 20.16
CA THR A 355 19.18 8.39 18.96
C THR A 355 20.59 7.89 19.30
N ASP A 356 21.32 7.45 18.28
CA ASP A 356 22.75 7.16 18.39
C ASP A 356 23.58 8.47 18.43
N SER A 357 24.91 8.34 18.48
CA SER A 357 25.83 9.49 18.48
C SER A 357 25.85 10.30 17.18
N LYS A 358 25.23 9.79 16.11
CA LYS A 358 25.13 10.43 14.79
C LYS A 358 23.74 11.02 14.54
N GLY A 359 22.80 10.88 15.48
CA GLY A 359 21.43 11.36 15.35
C GLY A 359 20.47 10.37 14.70
N ASN A 360 20.90 9.13 14.41
CA ASN A 360 20.03 8.10 13.86
C ASN A 360 19.07 7.59 14.94
N PRO A 361 17.78 7.38 14.64
CA PRO A 361 16.85 6.76 15.56
C PRO A 361 17.28 5.35 15.99
N ILE A 362 17.03 5.02 17.26
CA ILE A 362 17.23 3.68 17.82
C ILE A 362 15.87 3.07 18.19
N THR A 363 15.63 1.83 17.78
CA THR A 363 14.40 1.08 18.10
C THR A 363 14.23 0.88 19.61
N ASP A 364 12.99 1.03 20.08
CA ASP A 364 12.62 0.84 21.48
C ASP A 364 12.46 -0.66 21.86
N ALA A 365 11.97 -0.94 23.06
CA ALA A 365 11.75 -2.31 23.55
C ALA A 365 10.73 -3.12 22.70
N ASN A 366 9.88 -2.45 21.92
CA ASN A 366 8.94 -3.05 20.99
C ASN A 366 9.50 -3.15 19.57
N GLY A 367 10.78 -2.78 19.36
CA GLY A 367 11.40 -2.73 18.04
C GLY A 367 10.89 -1.55 17.21
N GLU A 368 10.31 -0.52 17.83
CA GLU A 368 9.68 0.59 17.12
C GLU A 368 10.51 1.88 17.18
N VAL A 369 10.41 2.66 16.11
CA VAL A 369 10.87 4.05 16.02
C VAL A 369 9.69 4.91 15.59
N ARG A 370 9.56 6.08 16.20
CA ARG A 370 8.58 7.10 15.80
C ARG A 370 9.32 8.29 15.22
N LEU A 371 8.90 8.72 14.03
CA LEU A 371 9.38 9.91 13.35
C LEU A 371 8.19 10.84 13.12
N THR A 372 8.42 12.14 13.17
CA THR A 372 7.45 13.14 12.74
C THR A 372 7.97 13.79 11.47
N PHE A 373 7.22 13.62 10.38
CA PHE A 373 7.47 14.27 9.11
C PHE A 373 6.79 15.64 9.09
N ILE A 374 7.48 16.66 8.58
CA ILE A 374 6.96 18.01 8.36
C ILE A 374 7.18 18.38 6.91
N ALA A 375 6.09 18.62 6.17
CA ALA A 375 6.14 18.99 4.76
C ALA A 375 6.77 20.37 4.53
N GLY A 376 7.38 20.55 3.36
CA GLY A 376 7.81 21.86 2.86
C GLY A 376 6.64 22.71 2.34
N THR A 377 6.95 23.78 1.62
CA THR A 377 5.95 24.72 1.08
C THR A 377 5.41 24.34 -0.31
N LYS A 378 6.03 23.35 -0.97
CA LYS A 378 5.67 22.90 -2.32
C LYS A 378 4.82 21.64 -2.26
N GLU A 379 3.90 21.52 -3.21
CA GLU A 379 3.17 20.26 -3.45
C GLU A 379 4.08 19.22 -4.11
N GLY A 380 3.81 17.95 -3.86
CA GLY A 380 4.61 16.85 -4.38
C GLY A 380 4.36 15.54 -3.67
N THR A 381 5.13 14.52 -4.03
CA THR A 381 5.23 13.27 -3.27
C THR A 381 6.61 13.20 -2.67
N GLU A 382 6.67 13.12 -1.35
CA GLU A 382 7.90 13.02 -0.57
C GLU A 382 8.07 11.56 -0.14
N VAL A 383 9.30 11.05 -0.26
CA VAL A 383 9.62 9.66 0.09
C VAL A 383 10.72 9.65 1.13
N VAL A 384 10.36 9.33 2.37
CA VAL A 384 11.35 9.12 3.43
C VAL A 384 11.89 7.70 3.32
N ARG A 385 13.18 7.58 3.00
CA ARG A 385 13.87 6.29 2.90
C ARG A 385 14.55 5.96 4.23
N ILE A 386 14.23 4.79 4.77
CA ILE A 386 14.67 4.32 6.08
C ILE A 386 15.42 3.00 5.89
N LEU A 387 16.60 2.89 6.47
CA LEU A 387 17.53 1.79 6.24
C LEU A 387 17.97 1.12 7.55
N PHE A 388 17.90 -0.20 7.61
CA PHE A 388 18.60 -0.99 8.63
C PHE A 388 19.84 -1.63 8.02
N GLN A 389 21.02 -1.23 8.48
CA GLN A 389 22.31 -1.57 7.84
C GLN A 389 23.07 -2.71 8.53
N ASP A 390 22.62 -3.20 9.69
CA ASP A 390 23.30 -4.30 10.41
C ASP A 390 22.96 -5.68 9.82
N VAL A 391 22.65 -5.74 8.52
CA VAL A 391 22.41 -6.95 7.73
C VAL A 391 23.40 -7.02 6.58
N GLY A 392 24.03 -8.19 6.38
CA GLY A 392 24.93 -8.44 5.26
C GLY A 392 26.11 -7.47 5.16
N ARG A 393 26.34 -6.90 3.97
CA ARG A 393 27.47 -6.00 3.69
C ARG A 393 27.15 -4.52 3.89
N GLY A 394 26.26 -4.20 4.83
CA GLY A 394 25.88 -2.82 5.14
C GLY A 394 24.91 -2.25 4.11
N HIS A 395 25.19 -1.04 3.61
CA HIS A 395 24.26 -0.28 2.76
C HIS A 395 23.73 -1.05 1.53
N MET A 396 24.53 -1.96 0.95
CA MET A 396 24.15 -2.72 -0.26
C MET A 396 23.08 -3.79 0.00
N ASP A 397 23.04 -4.35 1.21
CA ASP A 397 22.13 -5.42 1.59
C ASP A 397 21.12 -4.94 2.66
N ALA A 398 21.07 -3.62 2.92
CA ALA A 398 20.24 -3.00 3.94
C ALA A 398 18.75 -3.22 3.69
N LEU A 399 17.99 -3.47 4.76
CA LEU A 399 16.53 -3.47 4.67
C LEU A 399 16.05 -2.05 4.41
N VAL A 400 15.19 -1.89 3.41
CA VAL A 400 14.65 -0.59 3.00
C VAL A 400 13.17 -0.51 3.35
N GLY A 401 12.81 0.55 4.05
CA GLY A 401 11.44 0.94 4.34
C GLY A 401 11.19 2.30 3.75
N LEU A 402 10.04 2.47 3.09
CA LEU A 402 9.67 3.71 2.42
C LEU A 402 8.38 4.24 3.04
N ALA A 403 8.40 5.50 3.46
CA ALA A 403 7.19 6.25 3.78
C ALA A 403 6.91 7.23 2.63
N GLU A 404 5.85 6.98 1.87
CA GLU A 404 5.38 7.88 0.84
C GLU A 404 4.32 8.82 1.40
N ILE A 405 4.53 10.13 1.26
CA ILE A 405 3.66 11.18 1.80
C ILE A 405 3.33 12.15 0.67
N ARG A 406 2.04 12.35 0.40
CA ARG A 406 1.56 13.29 -0.62
C ARG A 406 1.31 14.64 0.03
N VAL A 407 2.02 15.65 -0.45
CA VAL A 407 1.83 17.05 -0.06
C VAL A 407 0.91 17.71 -1.08
N LYS A 408 -0.33 18.01 -0.68
CA LYS A 408 -1.34 18.61 -1.57
C LYS A 408 -2.08 19.74 -0.88
N LYS A 409 -2.21 20.88 -1.57
CA LYS A 409 -3.08 21.97 -1.14
C LYS A 409 -4.54 21.53 -1.29
N GLU A 410 -5.32 21.75 -0.24
CA GLU A 410 -6.77 21.70 -0.35
C GLU A 410 -7.27 23.13 -0.56
N GLU A 411 -7.64 23.47 -1.79
CA GLU A 411 -8.18 24.78 -2.15
C GLU A 411 -9.70 24.70 -2.37
N TYR A 412 -10.39 25.77 -2.01
CA TYR A 412 -11.80 25.98 -2.26
C TYR A 412 -11.99 27.27 -3.04
N THR A 413 -12.85 27.24 -4.06
CA THR A 413 -13.26 28.44 -4.77
C THR A 413 -14.75 28.65 -4.56
N GLY A 414 -15.11 29.75 -3.90
CA GLY A 414 -16.48 30.23 -3.76
C GLY A 414 -16.78 31.33 -4.78
N THR A 415 -17.96 31.31 -5.39
CA THR A 415 -18.47 32.38 -6.26
C THR A 415 -19.83 32.83 -5.79
N VAL A 416 -20.05 34.14 -5.75
CA VAL A 416 -21.32 34.79 -5.45
C VAL A 416 -21.77 35.63 -6.64
N ASN A 417 -23.04 35.47 -7.03
CA ASN A 417 -23.70 36.42 -7.92
C ASN A 417 -24.98 36.91 -7.26
N TRP A 418 -25.15 38.21 -7.16
CA TRP A 418 -26.34 38.86 -6.61
C TRP A 418 -26.84 39.90 -7.60
N LYS A 419 -28.11 39.84 -7.96
CA LYS A 419 -28.83 40.89 -8.67
C LYS A 419 -30.06 41.32 -7.88
N GLU A 420 -30.31 42.61 -7.82
CA GLU A 420 -31.48 43.16 -7.13
C GLU A 420 -31.98 44.39 -7.88
N SER A 421 -33.29 44.58 -7.89
CA SER A 421 -33.91 45.79 -8.41
C SER A 421 -35.22 46.05 -7.70
N GLY A 422 -35.63 47.30 -7.62
CA GLY A 422 -36.92 47.66 -7.05
C GLY A 422 -37.46 48.97 -7.59
N THR A 423 -38.76 49.14 -7.42
CA THR A 423 -39.50 50.34 -7.78
C THR A 423 -40.34 50.78 -6.58
N MET A 424 -40.54 52.09 -6.44
CA MET A 424 -41.42 52.69 -5.45
C MET A 424 -42.06 53.93 -6.08
N ALA A 425 -43.37 53.91 -6.23
CA ALA A 425 -44.19 55.07 -6.55
C ALA A 425 -44.94 55.49 -5.29
N TYR A 426 -44.82 56.74 -4.90
CA TYR A 426 -45.48 57.33 -3.73
C TYR A 426 -46.16 58.61 -4.15
N GLU A 427 -47.45 58.73 -3.87
CA GLU A 427 -48.24 59.92 -4.09
C GLU A 427 -48.93 60.29 -2.78
N PHE A 428 -48.73 61.50 -2.31
CA PHE A 428 -49.40 62.04 -1.14
C PHE A 428 -50.10 63.34 -1.51
N SER A 429 -51.30 63.53 -0.99
CA SER A 429 -52.01 64.80 -1.13
C SER A 429 -52.74 65.15 0.17
N PHE A 430 -52.59 66.39 0.61
CA PHE A 430 -53.33 66.91 1.76
C PHE A 430 -53.53 68.41 1.63
N GLN A 431 -54.78 68.85 1.57
CA GLN A 431 -55.17 70.25 1.33
C GLN A 431 -54.54 70.80 0.04
N HIS A 432 -53.46 71.54 0.18
CA HIS A 432 -52.73 72.16 -0.91
C HIS A 432 -51.36 71.51 -1.16
N MET A 433 -50.94 70.60 -0.27
CA MET A 433 -49.71 69.86 -0.44
C MET A 433 -49.97 68.65 -1.34
N HIS A 434 -49.06 68.44 -2.29
CA HIS A 434 -49.06 67.25 -3.12
C HIS A 434 -47.62 66.84 -3.42
N ASP A 435 -47.27 65.64 -3.00
CA ASP A 435 -45.96 65.03 -3.20
C ASP A 435 -46.11 63.81 -4.10
N LEU A 436 -45.20 63.63 -5.02
CA LEU A 436 -45.06 62.44 -5.85
C LEU A 436 -43.59 62.03 -5.88
N ILE A 437 -43.31 60.76 -5.66
CA ILE A 437 -41.97 60.17 -5.71
C ILE A 437 -42.05 58.94 -6.59
N ASP A 438 -41.30 58.92 -7.69
CA ASP A 438 -41.04 57.74 -8.48
C ASP A 438 -39.56 57.37 -8.31
N TYR A 439 -39.31 56.20 -7.73
CA TYR A 439 -37.97 55.71 -7.43
C TYR A 439 -37.76 54.33 -8.04
N GLU A 440 -36.70 54.18 -8.81
CA GLU A 440 -36.26 52.90 -9.36
C GLU A 440 -34.79 52.67 -9.01
N TYR A 441 -34.43 51.44 -8.67
CA TYR A 441 -33.03 51.08 -8.46
C TYR A 441 -32.70 49.70 -9.01
N ALA A 442 -31.42 49.52 -9.34
CA ALA A 442 -30.83 48.23 -9.69
C ALA A 442 -29.44 48.09 -9.04
N PHE A 443 -29.14 46.89 -8.60
CA PHE A 443 -27.88 46.49 -7.97
C PHE A 443 -27.42 45.16 -8.56
N SER A 444 -26.12 45.03 -8.82
CA SER A 444 -25.51 43.76 -9.18
C SER A 444 -24.14 43.62 -8.53
N LEU A 445 -23.83 42.44 -8.00
CA LEU A 445 -22.54 42.06 -7.43
C LEU A 445 -22.12 40.70 -8.00
N THR A 446 -20.86 40.61 -8.40
CA THR A 446 -20.20 39.34 -8.74
C THR A 446 -18.92 39.25 -7.93
N GLY A 447 -18.67 38.11 -7.29
CA GLY A 447 -17.45 37.89 -6.50
C GLY A 447 -16.95 36.46 -6.59
N GLN A 448 -15.63 36.29 -6.56
CA GLN A 448 -14.95 35.01 -6.51
C GLN A 448 -13.90 35.04 -5.41
N THR A 449 -13.99 34.09 -4.47
CA THR A 449 -13.05 33.92 -3.36
C THR A 449 -12.37 32.57 -3.49
N THR A 450 -11.04 32.54 -3.48
CA THR A 450 -10.25 31.32 -3.35
C THR A 450 -9.68 31.23 -1.93
N LYS A 451 -9.83 30.08 -1.29
CA LYS A 451 -9.38 29.80 0.06
C LYS A 451 -8.56 28.53 0.12
N GLU A 452 -7.35 28.62 0.63
CA GLU A 452 -6.54 27.44 1.00
C GLU A 452 -6.96 26.98 2.40
N LYS A 453 -7.40 25.73 2.53
CA LYS A 453 -8.00 25.18 3.75
C LYS A 453 -7.12 25.36 4.99
N PHE A 454 -5.84 25.06 4.84
CA PHE A 454 -4.94 24.87 5.98
C PHE A 454 -4.17 26.12 6.36
N SER A 455 -3.77 26.94 5.37
CA SER A 455 -3.13 28.23 5.66
C SER A 455 -4.15 29.30 6.08
N GLY A 456 -5.42 29.11 5.71
CA GLY A 456 -6.48 30.10 5.90
C GLY A 456 -6.31 31.34 5.02
N LYS A 457 -5.36 31.35 4.08
CA LYS A 457 -5.19 32.43 3.11
C LYS A 457 -6.41 32.48 2.19
N GLU A 458 -6.95 33.68 2.04
CA GLU A 458 -8.12 33.97 1.22
C GLU A 458 -7.76 35.09 0.24
N GLN A 459 -8.12 34.93 -1.03
CA GLN A 459 -8.03 35.96 -2.07
C GLN A 459 -9.43 36.16 -2.64
N THR A 460 -9.88 37.40 -2.74
CA THR A 460 -11.20 37.70 -3.33
C THR A 460 -11.12 38.79 -4.38
N ASP A 461 -11.70 38.49 -5.54
CA ASP A 461 -11.98 39.44 -6.59
C ASP A 461 -13.49 39.69 -6.62
N ALA A 462 -13.93 40.95 -6.58
CA ALA A 462 -15.35 41.28 -6.63
C ALA A 462 -15.61 42.62 -7.31
N SER A 463 -16.75 42.71 -7.98
CA SER A 463 -17.24 43.93 -8.60
C SER A 463 -18.73 44.11 -8.34
N TYR A 464 -19.15 45.37 -8.19
CA TYR A 464 -20.56 45.72 -8.08
C TYR A 464 -20.92 46.97 -8.88
N THR A 465 -22.21 47.05 -9.23
CA THR A 465 -22.85 48.18 -9.88
C THR A 465 -24.12 48.51 -9.13
N PHE A 466 -24.36 49.79 -8.88
CA PHE A 466 -25.61 50.33 -8.36
C PHE A 466 -26.06 51.47 -9.25
N THR A 467 -27.33 51.45 -9.66
CA THR A 467 -27.97 52.53 -10.40
C THR A 467 -29.30 52.85 -9.76
N ASN A 468 -29.67 54.13 -9.69
CA ASN A 468 -31.02 54.52 -9.34
C ASN A 468 -31.50 55.70 -10.21
N SER A 469 -32.81 55.86 -10.24
CA SER A 469 -33.50 57.03 -10.78
C SER A 469 -34.53 57.46 -9.74
N TYR A 470 -34.59 58.75 -9.46
CA TYR A 470 -35.45 59.33 -8.44
C TYR A 470 -36.08 60.60 -8.99
N ASP A 471 -37.36 60.54 -9.28
CA ASP A 471 -38.18 61.69 -9.64
C ASP A 471 -39.01 62.08 -8.41
N LEU A 472 -38.87 63.31 -7.93
CA LEU A 472 -39.67 63.89 -6.86
C LEU A 472 -40.40 65.12 -7.40
N PHE A 473 -41.70 65.19 -7.18
CA PHE A 473 -42.50 66.38 -7.37
C PHE A 473 -43.13 66.75 -6.03
N THR A 474 -43.00 68.01 -5.63
CA THR A 474 -43.67 68.55 -4.44
C THR A 474 -44.33 69.85 -4.83
N SER A 475 -45.57 70.04 -4.41
CA SER A 475 -46.28 71.30 -4.54
C SER A 475 -47.01 71.63 -3.25
N GLY A 476 -47.20 72.92 -2.98
CA GLY A 476 -47.73 73.36 -1.70
C GLY A 476 -47.72 74.87 -1.58
N TYR A 477 -47.70 75.33 -0.34
CA TYR A 477 -47.51 76.74 0.00
C TYR A 477 -46.26 76.88 0.85
N THR A 478 -45.43 77.86 0.51
CA THR A 478 -44.18 78.14 1.23
C THR A 478 -44.09 79.62 1.60
N PRO A 479 -43.46 79.98 2.74
CA PRO A 479 -43.16 81.37 3.05
C PRO A 479 -42.20 81.96 2.02
N TYR A 480 -42.58 83.07 1.39
CA TYR A 480 -41.78 83.86 0.47
C TYR A 480 -41.45 85.21 1.10
N GLU A 481 -40.15 85.45 1.33
CA GLU A 481 -39.66 86.76 1.74
C GLU A 481 -39.55 87.67 0.52
N VAL A 482 -40.40 88.70 0.46
CA VAL A 482 -40.43 89.68 -0.65
C VAL A 482 -39.12 90.49 -0.74
N SER A 483 -38.35 90.57 0.35
CA SER A 483 -37.01 91.18 0.41
C SER A 483 -36.24 90.69 1.64
N PRO A 484 -34.90 90.54 1.60
CA PRO A 484 -34.06 90.19 2.76
C PRO A 484 -34.14 91.18 3.94
N THR A 485 -34.78 92.33 3.74
CA THR A 485 -34.96 93.40 4.72
C THR A 485 -36.42 93.61 5.14
N SER A 486 -37.33 92.77 4.63
CA SER A 486 -38.77 92.82 4.90
C SER A 486 -39.12 91.97 6.12
N GLU A 487 -39.86 92.53 7.09
CA GLU A 487 -40.51 91.74 8.16
C GLU A 487 -41.81 91.06 7.67
N HIS A 488 -42.14 91.17 6.38
CA HIS A 488 -43.33 90.56 5.77
C HIS A 488 -42.95 89.32 4.96
N THR A 489 -43.41 88.17 5.44
CA THR A 489 -43.44 86.90 4.73
C THR A 489 -44.83 86.70 4.12
N GLU A 490 -44.90 86.55 2.80
CA GLU A 490 -46.13 86.13 2.15
C GLU A 490 -46.15 84.60 2.01
N ILE A 491 -47.34 84.00 1.97
CA ILE A 491 -47.48 82.56 1.71
C ILE A 491 -47.88 82.42 0.24
N VAL A 492 -46.99 81.85 -0.58
CA VAL A 492 -47.20 81.69 -2.02
C VAL A 492 -47.20 80.21 -2.41
N PRO A 493 -47.98 79.82 -3.42
CA PRO A 493 -47.92 78.45 -3.91
C PRO A 493 -46.58 78.21 -4.60
N PHE A 494 -46.06 76.99 -4.47
CA PHE A 494 -44.85 76.54 -5.14
C PHE A 494 -45.03 75.14 -5.73
N GLU A 495 -44.23 74.85 -6.75
CA GLU A 495 -44.03 73.53 -7.35
C GLU A 495 -42.52 73.30 -7.47
N GLU A 496 -42.06 72.11 -7.11
CA GLU A 496 -40.66 71.71 -7.10
C GLU A 496 -40.55 70.32 -7.71
N THR A 497 -39.76 70.19 -8.78
CA THR A 497 -39.45 68.91 -9.43
C THR A 497 -37.96 68.64 -9.30
N TRP A 498 -37.60 67.46 -8.79
CA TRP A 498 -36.26 66.90 -8.81
C TRP A 498 -36.24 65.65 -9.67
N ARG A 499 -35.20 65.52 -10.46
CA ARG A 499 -34.80 64.26 -11.09
C ARG A 499 -33.36 63.97 -10.70
N VAL A 500 -33.10 62.81 -10.12
CA VAL A 500 -31.77 62.37 -9.70
C VAL A 500 -31.47 60.99 -10.26
N ASP A 501 -30.48 60.91 -11.14
CA ASP A 501 -30.00 59.67 -11.73
C ASP A 501 -28.61 59.36 -11.14
N SER A 502 -28.45 58.21 -10.46
CA SER A 502 -27.16 57.81 -9.88
C SER A 502 -26.59 56.59 -10.56
N THR A 503 -25.28 56.58 -10.74
CA THR A 503 -24.52 55.38 -11.13
C THR A 503 -23.26 55.26 -10.27
N VAL A 504 -23.13 54.15 -9.56
CA VAL A 504 -21.99 53.85 -8.68
C VAL A 504 -21.43 52.48 -9.06
N LEU A 505 -20.11 52.42 -9.20
CA LEU A 505 -19.34 51.23 -9.53
C LEU A 505 -18.29 51.01 -8.44
N GLY A 506 -17.99 49.75 -8.15
CA GLY A 506 -16.82 49.41 -7.35
C GLY A 506 -16.22 48.08 -7.74
N GLN A 507 -14.91 47.97 -7.57
CA GLN A 507 -14.13 46.77 -7.87
C GLN A 507 -13.03 46.61 -6.83
N VAL A 508 -12.79 45.38 -6.43
CA VAL A 508 -11.65 44.96 -5.61
C VAL A 508 -11.00 43.75 -6.25
N ASP A 509 -9.67 43.78 -6.33
CA ASP A 509 -8.85 42.68 -6.84
C ASP A 509 -7.89 42.24 -5.72
N ASP A 510 -7.68 40.93 -5.57
CA ASP A 510 -6.82 40.30 -4.55
C ASP A 510 -7.09 40.81 -3.12
N TYR A 511 -8.36 41.08 -2.80
CA TYR A 511 -8.74 41.62 -1.51
C TYR A 511 -8.76 40.50 -0.47
N GLN A 512 -7.84 40.57 0.48
CA GLN A 512 -7.94 39.78 1.70
C GLN A 512 -9.22 40.24 2.41
N THR A 513 -10.12 39.34 2.79
CA THR A 513 -11.27 39.58 3.71
C THR A 513 -12.69 39.84 3.16
N VAL A 514 -13.14 39.21 2.07
CA VAL A 514 -14.62 39.01 1.92
C VAL A 514 -15.21 38.04 2.97
N ASN A 515 -14.34 37.52 3.87
CA ASN A 515 -14.62 37.17 5.26
C ASN A 515 -15.37 35.85 5.44
N ARG A 516 -14.75 34.87 6.12
CA ARG A 516 -15.42 33.85 6.99
C ARG A 516 -16.62 33.09 6.41
N MET A 517 -16.86 33.10 5.09
CA MET A 517 -18.00 32.41 4.47
C MET A 517 -17.95 30.90 4.70
N MET A 518 -16.78 30.37 5.04
CA MET A 518 -16.56 28.95 5.30
C MET A 518 -16.07 28.81 6.74
N ASN A 519 -17.01 28.72 7.68
CA ASN A 519 -16.71 28.33 9.05
C ASN A 519 -17.04 26.83 9.19
N GLU A 520 -16.01 25.99 9.27
CA GLU A 520 -16.13 24.54 9.31
C GLU A 520 -16.65 24.13 10.71
N LYS A 521 -17.98 24.06 10.89
CA LYS A 521 -18.56 23.15 11.88
C LYS A 521 -18.99 21.88 11.14
N PHE A 522 -18.11 20.89 11.25
CA PHE A 522 -18.14 19.56 10.66
C PHE A 522 -19.55 18.97 10.47
N SER A 523 -19.79 18.46 9.26
CA SER A 523 -20.97 17.76 8.70
C SER A 523 -21.97 18.57 7.87
N SER A 524 -21.92 19.90 7.89
CA SER A 524 -22.87 20.71 7.13
C SER A 524 -22.28 22.09 6.78
N TRP A 525 -22.10 22.39 5.48
CA TRP A 525 -21.63 23.70 5.02
C TRP A 525 -22.68 24.78 5.29
N GLU A 526 -22.72 25.32 6.51
CA GLU A 526 -23.46 26.54 6.81
C GLU A 526 -22.59 27.73 6.41
N ILE A 527 -23.01 28.47 5.39
CA ILE A 527 -22.56 29.85 5.22
C ILE A 527 -23.49 30.67 6.12
N PRO A 528 -23.03 31.16 7.29
CA PRO A 528 -23.84 32.07 8.04
C PRO A 528 -23.89 33.37 7.23
N VAL A 529 -25.04 33.69 6.64
CA VAL A 529 -25.32 35.00 6.03
C VAL A 529 -25.47 36.00 7.18
N ILE A 530 -24.39 36.25 7.91
CA ILE A 530 -24.34 37.32 8.91
C ILE A 530 -24.04 38.59 8.13
N ALA A 531 -24.87 39.61 8.30
CA ALA A 531 -24.59 40.93 7.74
C ALA A 531 -23.24 41.41 8.30
N TYR A 532 -22.21 41.47 7.44
CA TYR A 532 -20.95 42.12 7.79
C TYR A 532 -20.58 43.14 6.72
N PRO A 533 -20.24 44.37 7.12
CA PRO A 533 -19.85 45.44 6.21
C PRO A 533 -18.53 45.14 5.47
N VAL A 534 -18.55 44.86 4.16
CA VAL A 534 -17.35 44.91 3.30
C VAL A 534 -17.24 46.29 2.67
N SER A 535 -16.27 47.10 3.10
CA SER A 535 -16.02 48.42 2.52
C SER A 535 -15.24 48.28 1.21
N MET A 536 -15.93 48.42 0.09
CA MET A 536 -15.34 48.44 -1.24
C MET A 536 -15.14 49.90 -1.71
N PRO A 537 -14.01 50.24 -2.35
CA PRO A 537 -13.87 51.52 -3.00
C PRO A 537 -14.95 51.69 -4.07
N ALA A 538 -15.52 52.89 -4.11
CA ALA A 538 -16.64 53.24 -4.97
C ALA A 538 -16.30 54.50 -5.77
N THR A 539 -16.61 54.47 -7.06
CA THR A 539 -16.55 55.62 -7.96
C THR A 539 -17.86 55.72 -8.71
N GLY A 540 -18.37 56.94 -8.89
CA GLY A 540 -19.65 57.15 -9.54
C GLY A 540 -20.00 58.62 -9.69
N SER A 541 -21.25 58.86 -10.06
CA SER A 541 -21.81 60.19 -10.22
C SER A 541 -23.31 60.18 -9.91
N HIS A 542 -23.78 61.31 -9.41
CA HIS A 542 -25.19 61.66 -9.29
C HIS A 542 -25.46 62.82 -10.23
N GLU A 543 -26.27 62.60 -11.25
CA GLU A 543 -26.77 63.66 -12.12
C GLU A 543 -28.10 64.14 -11.53
N TYR A 544 -28.27 65.46 -11.40
CA TYR A 544 -29.51 66.04 -10.91
C TYR A 544 -30.00 67.15 -11.82
N ASP A 545 -31.31 67.22 -12.00
CA ASP A 545 -32.04 68.32 -12.60
C ASP A 545 -33.12 68.75 -11.61
N VAL A 546 -33.12 70.02 -11.20
CA VAL A 546 -34.12 70.60 -10.30
C VAL A 546 -34.78 71.80 -10.95
N THR A 547 -36.09 71.88 -10.84
CA THR A 547 -36.89 73.05 -11.25
C THR A 547 -37.81 73.44 -10.11
N VAL A 548 -37.81 74.72 -9.75
CA VAL A 548 -38.69 75.27 -8.71
C VAL A 548 -39.44 76.46 -9.29
N THR A 549 -40.75 76.43 -9.16
CA THR A 549 -41.67 77.44 -9.65
C THR A 549 -42.48 78.02 -8.48
N TYR A 550 -42.52 79.35 -8.35
CA TYR A 550 -43.33 80.06 -7.36
C TYR A 550 -44.32 80.99 -8.06
N ILE A 551 -45.53 81.17 -7.52
CA ILE A 551 -46.50 82.13 -8.09
C ILE A 551 -46.69 83.30 -7.13
N VAL A 552 -46.07 84.44 -7.43
CA VAL A 552 -46.17 85.67 -6.63
C VAL A 552 -47.11 86.65 -7.32
N HIS A 553 -48.20 87.02 -6.64
CA HIS A 553 -49.25 87.90 -7.19
C HIS A 553 -49.78 87.49 -8.58
N GLY A 554 -49.86 86.18 -8.86
CA GLY A 554 -50.32 85.65 -10.15
C GLY A 554 -49.26 85.63 -11.26
N THR A 555 -48.00 85.97 -10.95
CA THR A 555 -46.85 85.86 -11.86
C THR A 555 -46.00 84.66 -11.48
N GLU A 556 -45.69 83.82 -12.45
CA GLU A 556 -44.86 82.63 -12.29
C GLU A 556 -43.36 82.99 -12.30
N HIS A 557 -42.63 82.49 -11.33
CA HIS A 557 -41.18 82.65 -11.18
C HIS A 557 -40.53 81.27 -11.12
N THR A 558 -39.88 80.86 -12.21
CA THR A 558 -39.21 79.56 -12.31
C THR A 558 -37.69 79.73 -12.23
N GLY A 559 -37.06 78.94 -11.35
CA GLY A 559 -35.62 78.72 -11.32
C GLY A 559 -35.31 77.26 -11.61
N SER A 560 -34.26 77.00 -12.37
CA SER A 560 -33.79 75.63 -12.65
C SER A 560 -32.29 75.52 -12.42
N ALA A 561 -31.84 74.38 -11.91
CA ALA A 561 -30.42 74.05 -11.80
C ALA A 561 -30.21 72.60 -12.23
N SER A 562 -29.06 72.33 -12.84
CA SER A 562 -28.62 70.97 -13.14
C SER A 562 -27.14 70.81 -12.86
N GLY A 563 -26.72 69.58 -12.59
CA GLY A 563 -25.32 69.31 -12.28
C GLY A 563 -25.00 67.85 -12.07
N THR A 564 -23.70 67.58 -11.92
CA THR A 564 -23.18 66.26 -11.61
C THR A 564 -22.37 66.34 -10.33
N ILE A 565 -22.72 65.52 -9.34
CA ILE A 565 -21.97 65.37 -8.10
C ILE A 565 -21.15 64.08 -8.20
N PRO A 566 -19.81 64.14 -8.19
CA PRO A 566 -19.00 62.93 -8.20
C PRO A 566 -19.20 62.14 -6.90
N ALA A 567 -19.51 60.86 -7.01
CA ALA A 567 -19.52 59.93 -5.90
C ALA A 567 -18.14 59.29 -5.79
N SER A 568 -17.39 59.59 -4.72
CA SER A 568 -16.16 58.88 -4.39
C SER A 568 -16.18 58.54 -2.91
N GLY A 569 -15.87 57.29 -2.57
CA GLY A 569 -15.96 56.84 -1.19
C GLY A 569 -15.73 55.34 -1.03
N THR A 570 -16.11 54.82 0.13
CA THR A 570 -16.18 53.37 0.36
C THR A 570 -17.63 52.98 0.53
N VAL A 571 -18.14 52.14 -0.37
CA VAL A 571 -19.45 51.52 -0.19
C VAL A 571 -19.24 50.32 0.70
N THR A 572 -19.85 50.41 1.87
CA THR A 572 -19.87 49.30 2.80
C THR A 572 -21.02 48.38 2.43
N LEU A 573 -20.71 47.29 1.73
CA LEU A 573 -21.60 46.16 1.50
C LEU A 573 -21.83 45.44 2.84
N GLY A 574 -22.62 46.03 3.72
CA GLY A 574 -23.41 45.20 4.62
C GLY A 574 -24.41 44.41 3.76
N GLY A 575 -25.07 43.41 4.31
CA GLY A 575 -26.44 43.11 3.88
C GLY A 575 -27.31 44.32 4.19
N ARG A 576 -27.07 45.44 3.51
CA ARG A 576 -27.74 46.70 3.72
C ARG A 576 -29.11 46.56 3.09
N GLN A 577 -30.06 46.92 3.92
CA GLN A 577 -31.45 47.17 3.58
C GLN A 577 -31.49 48.18 2.42
N PRO A 578 -32.52 48.11 1.54
CA PRO A 578 -32.80 49.19 0.60
C PRO A 578 -32.74 50.53 1.35
N MET A 579 -32.05 51.51 0.78
CA MET A 579 -32.07 52.87 1.33
C MET A 579 -33.44 53.46 1.07
N THR A 580 -34.26 53.63 2.12
CA THR A 580 -35.42 54.54 2.12
C THR A 580 -35.12 55.78 2.95
N ASP A 581 -33.88 56.27 2.93
CA ASP A 581 -33.45 57.41 3.75
C ASP A 581 -33.83 58.71 3.03
N ILE A 582 -35.05 59.18 3.26
CA ILE A 582 -35.36 60.61 3.26
C ILE A 582 -35.20 61.04 4.72
N GLN A 583 -34.22 61.91 5.00
CA GLN A 583 -34.04 62.49 6.33
C GLN A 583 -35.34 63.16 6.79
N THR A 584 -35.96 62.62 7.84
CA THR A 584 -37.19 63.17 8.46
C THR A 584 -36.93 64.26 9.50
N ASP A 585 -35.79 64.96 9.45
CA ASP A 585 -35.46 66.01 10.43
C ASP A 585 -36.33 67.29 10.30
N SER A 586 -37.38 67.28 9.46
CA SER A 586 -38.22 68.44 9.16
C SER A 586 -39.66 68.42 9.72
N LEU A 587 -40.10 67.38 10.44
CA LEU A 587 -41.47 67.37 11.01
C LEU A 587 -41.49 67.70 12.52
N PRO A 588 -42.13 68.80 12.95
CA PRO A 588 -42.19 69.19 14.36
C PRO A 588 -43.05 68.22 15.19
N ALA A 589 -42.52 67.86 16.36
CA ALA A 589 -43.06 66.88 17.29
C ALA A 589 -44.53 67.13 17.69
N VAL A 590 -45.42 66.17 17.37
CA VAL A 590 -46.76 66.09 17.96
C VAL A 590 -46.69 65.22 19.22
N SER A 591 -47.23 65.72 20.31
CA SER A 591 -47.17 65.10 21.65
C SER A 591 -47.82 63.70 21.68
N PRO A 592 -47.18 62.70 22.33
CA PRO A 592 -47.57 61.29 22.30
C PRO A 592 -48.87 60.93 23.06
N ASP A 593 -49.53 61.88 23.72
CA ASP A 593 -50.69 61.61 24.60
C ASP A 593 -52.06 61.90 23.96
N SER A 594 -52.13 62.07 22.64
CA SER A 594 -53.41 62.25 21.92
C SER A 594 -54.14 60.91 21.69
N PRO A 595 -55.47 60.82 21.91
CA PRO A 595 -56.28 59.63 21.62
C PRO A 595 -56.34 59.26 20.13
N ASP A 596 -55.83 60.12 19.23
CA ASP A 596 -55.64 59.83 17.80
C ASP A 596 -54.25 59.23 17.48
N ALA A 597 -53.54 58.68 18.48
CA ALA A 597 -52.18 58.15 18.29
C ALA A 597 -52.09 56.85 17.48
N TRP A 598 -53.19 56.19 17.09
CA TRP A 598 -53.11 54.91 16.38
C TRP A 598 -52.63 55.04 14.92
N PRO A 599 -53.15 55.97 14.08
CA PRO A 599 -52.63 56.20 12.72
C PRO A 599 -51.22 56.80 12.75
N THR A 600 -50.95 57.71 13.68
CA THR A 600 -49.63 58.35 13.86
C THR A 600 -48.58 57.39 14.37
N ARG A 601 -48.95 56.33 15.11
CA ARG A 601 -48.03 55.27 15.55
C ARG A 601 -47.62 54.36 14.40
N THR A 602 -48.45 54.17 13.37
CA THR A 602 -48.06 53.42 12.16
C THR A 602 -47.06 54.23 11.32
N LEU A 603 -47.26 55.55 11.23
CA LEU A 603 -46.30 56.48 10.61
C LEU A 603 -45.03 56.70 11.47
N MET A 604 -45.12 56.73 12.80
CA MET A 604 -43.96 56.78 13.70
C MET A 604 -43.25 55.43 13.88
N LEU A 605 -43.89 54.31 13.55
CA LEU A 605 -43.22 53.03 13.36
C LEU A 605 -42.41 53.01 12.04
N GLN A 606 -42.64 53.97 11.14
CA GLN A 606 -41.64 54.36 10.12
C GLN A 606 -40.48 55.17 10.72
N GLY A 607 -40.43 55.40 12.04
CA GLY A 607 -39.31 56.01 12.78
C GLY A 607 -38.60 55.06 13.77
N ALA A 608 -39.00 53.78 13.86
CA ALA A 608 -38.21 52.79 14.60
C ALA A 608 -36.92 52.50 13.83
N GLY A 609 -35.79 52.39 14.54
CA GLY A 609 -34.49 52.14 13.93
C GLY A 609 -34.53 50.98 12.94
N ILE A 610 -33.72 51.09 11.90
CA ILE A 610 -33.52 50.15 10.77
C ILE A 610 -33.58 48.66 11.17
N ASP A 611 -33.15 48.30 12.39
CA ASP A 611 -33.17 46.94 12.92
C ASP A 611 -34.57 46.37 13.21
N ASP A 612 -35.53 47.19 13.63
CA ASP A 612 -36.89 46.76 14.00
C ASP A 612 -37.82 46.64 12.79
N LYS A 613 -37.57 47.41 11.71
CA LYS A 613 -38.37 47.33 10.48
C LYS A 613 -38.07 46.10 9.64
N MET A 614 -36.90 45.48 9.83
CA MET A 614 -36.46 44.35 9.01
C MET A 614 -36.45 43.02 9.74
N THR A 615 -37.00 42.94 10.95
CA THR A 615 -37.35 41.65 11.55
C THR A 615 -38.42 40.90 10.75
N VAL A 616 -39.22 41.59 9.92
CA VAL A 616 -40.19 40.96 8.98
C VAL A 616 -39.49 40.36 7.74
N LEU A 617 -38.29 40.86 7.39
CA LEU A 617 -37.45 40.37 6.29
C LEU A 617 -36.24 39.53 6.76
N ARG A 618 -36.10 39.29 8.08
CA ARG A 618 -35.29 38.21 8.62
C ARG A 618 -35.98 36.89 8.30
N ASP A 619 -35.95 36.48 7.04
CA ASP A 619 -36.36 35.13 6.70
C ASP A 619 -35.33 34.16 7.29
N ALA A 620 -35.59 33.69 8.50
CA ALA A 620 -34.82 32.63 9.16
C ALA A 620 -34.77 31.34 8.32
N LYS A 621 -35.57 31.23 7.25
CA LYS A 621 -35.51 30.13 6.27
C LYS A 621 -34.42 30.31 5.19
N ILE A 622 -33.80 31.50 5.07
CA ILE A 622 -32.63 31.70 4.20
C ILE A 622 -31.34 31.19 4.88
N ALA A 623 -31.37 30.86 6.18
CA ALA A 623 -30.34 30.01 6.77
C ALA A 623 -30.52 28.58 6.23
N GLY A 624 -29.55 28.10 5.46
CA GLY A 624 -29.64 26.78 4.85
C GLY A 624 -28.38 26.41 4.07
N LEU A 625 -28.03 25.15 4.20
CA LEU A 625 -26.82 24.51 3.72
C LEU A 625 -26.71 24.63 2.20
N LEU A 626 -25.49 24.86 1.68
CA LEU A 626 -25.24 24.64 0.25
C LEU A 626 -25.59 23.19 -0.09
N VAL A 627 -26.28 22.97 -1.21
CA VAL A 627 -26.66 21.63 -1.67
C VAL A 627 -25.53 21.08 -2.53
N GLN A 628 -25.07 19.86 -2.27
CA GLN A 628 -24.09 19.24 -3.14
C GLN A 628 -24.73 18.89 -4.49
N THR A 629 -24.39 19.64 -5.55
CA THR A 629 -24.91 19.45 -6.90
C THR A 629 -23.97 18.61 -7.79
N GLY A 630 -22.74 18.36 -7.33
CA GLY A 630 -21.77 17.52 -8.03
C GLY A 630 -20.64 16.99 -7.13
N LYS A 631 -19.69 16.26 -7.73
CA LYS A 631 -18.47 15.86 -7.03
C LYS A 631 -17.70 17.12 -6.66
N ASN A 632 -17.56 17.40 -5.36
CA ASN A 632 -16.90 18.59 -4.83
C ASN A 632 -17.56 19.94 -5.17
N VAL A 633 -18.80 19.96 -5.65
CA VAL A 633 -19.53 21.20 -6.00
C VAL A 633 -20.75 21.35 -5.10
N TYR A 634 -20.85 22.51 -4.46
CA TYR A 634 -21.92 22.86 -3.52
C TYR A 634 -22.55 24.18 -3.94
N GLU A 635 -23.85 24.19 -4.19
CA GLU A 635 -24.55 25.32 -4.78
C GLU A 635 -25.84 25.63 -4.02
N ARG A 636 -26.22 26.92 -4.01
CA ARG A 636 -27.55 27.36 -3.59
C ARG A 636 -27.91 28.61 -4.36
N SER A 637 -29.13 28.66 -4.88
CA SER A 637 -29.74 29.86 -5.41
C SER A 637 -31.07 30.12 -4.72
N TRP A 638 -31.40 31.39 -4.55
CA TRP A 638 -32.72 31.80 -4.10
C TRP A 638 -33.14 33.08 -4.78
N SER A 639 -34.46 33.26 -4.89
CA SER A 639 -35.08 34.48 -5.37
C SER A 639 -36.07 34.95 -4.33
N SER A 640 -36.12 36.26 -4.10
CA SER A 640 -37.12 36.94 -3.28
C SER A 640 -37.81 37.95 -4.17
N ARG A 641 -39.14 37.96 -4.11
CA ARG A 641 -39.97 38.94 -4.80
C ARG A 641 -41.00 39.41 -3.80
N ASP A 642 -41.16 40.71 -3.70
CA ASP A 642 -42.21 41.31 -2.87
C ASP A 642 -42.82 42.46 -3.64
N ALA A 643 -44.11 42.67 -3.41
CA ALA A 643 -44.83 43.81 -3.94
C ALA A 643 -45.90 44.19 -2.92
N GLY A 644 -45.97 45.48 -2.61
CA GLY A 644 -46.95 46.03 -1.69
C GLY A 644 -47.62 47.23 -2.32
N SER A 645 -48.90 47.41 -2.02
CA SER A 645 -49.56 48.66 -2.30
C SER A 645 -50.43 49.13 -1.13
N TYR A 646 -50.57 50.43 -1.02
CA TYR A 646 -51.45 51.11 -0.06
C TYR A 646 -52.18 52.21 -0.81
N HIS A 647 -53.50 52.23 -0.73
CA HIS A 647 -54.35 53.22 -1.39
C HIS A 647 -55.48 53.60 -0.43
N ASP A 648 -55.25 54.60 0.42
CA ASP A 648 -56.30 55.04 1.35
C ASP A 648 -56.08 56.46 1.87
N SER A 649 -57.15 57.02 2.44
CA SER A 649 -57.09 58.19 3.28
C SER A 649 -56.35 57.88 4.60
N LEU A 650 -55.35 58.69 4.94
CA LEU A 650 -54.63 58.61 6.20
C LEU A 650 -55.44 59.22 7.35
N PHE A 651 -55.99 60.42 7.12
CA PHE A 651 -56.83 61.15 8.07
C PHE A 651 -57.62 62.27 7.35
N THR A 652 -58.67 62.78 8.00
CA THR A 652 -59.41 63.97 7.54
C THR A 652 -59.22 65.11 8.53
N PHE A 653 -58.83 66.29 8.05
CA PHE A 653 -58.66 67.48 8.89
C PHE A 653 -59.23 68.72 8.19
N LEU A 654 -60.10 69.45 8.89
CA LEU A 654 -60.82 70.63 8.39
C LEU A 654 -61.58 70.39 7.06
N GLY A 655 -62.08 69.17 6.85
CA GLY A 655 -62.85 68.81 5.65
C GLY A 655 -62.00 68.43 4.44
N SER A 656 -60.68 68.37 4.57
CA SER A 656 -59.77 67.82 3.56
C SER A 656 -59.23 66.48 4.00
N ASP A 657 -59.26 65.49 3.10
CA ASP A 657 -58.66 64.18 3.32
C ASP A 657 -57.17 64.22 2.95
N ALA A 658 -56.33 63.69 3.82
CA ALA A 658 -54.97 63.31 3.49
C ALA A 658 -55.01 61.95 2.81
N ARG A 659 -54.57 61.86 1.55
CA ARG A 659 -54.52 60.60 0.79
C ARG A 659 -53.08 60.20 0.55
N MET A 660 -52.84 58.91 0.59
CA MET A 660 -51.55 58.32 0.24
C MET A 660 -51.78 57.11 -0.65
N ASP A 661 -51.17 57.14 -1.82
CA ASP A 661 -51.00 56.01 -2.72
C ASP A 661 -49.52 55.63 -2.69
N LEU A 662 -49.23 54.37 -2.35
CA LEU A 662 -47.87 53.83 -2.33
C LEU A 662 -47.91 52.51 -3.07
N GLU A 663 -47.12 52.38 -4.12
CA GLU A 663 -46.86 51.12 -4.81
C GLU A 663 -45.36 50.83 -4.73
N GLN A 664 -44.99 49.64 -4.27
CA GLN A 664 -43.61 49.22 -4.23
C GLN A 664 -43.46 47.80 -4.75
N SER A 665 -42.35 47.54 -5.43
CA SER A 665 -41.95 46.20 -5.82
C SER A 665 -40.45 46.01 -5.67
N PHE A 666 -40.01 44.81 -5.32
CA PHE A 666 -38.61 44.46 -5.43
C PHE A 666 -38.42 43.02 -5.88
N THR A 667 -37.31 42.78 -6.57
CA THR A 667 -36.83 41.46 -6.97
C THR A 667 -35.37 41.33 -6.55
N ARG A 668 -35.02 40.19 -5.96
CA ARG A 668 -33.66 39.83 -5.58
C ARG A 668 -33.38 38.40 -6.01
N ASP A 669 -32.31 38.21 -6.75
CA ASP A 669 -31.79 36.91 -7.15
C ASP A 669 -30.36 36.75 -6.63
N VAL A 670 -30.09 35.70 -5.87
CA VAL A 670 -28.75 35.40 -5.35
C VAL A 670 -28.37 33.96 -5.64
N SER A 671 -27.13 33.75 -6.07
CA SER A 671 -26.53 32.43 -6.26
C SER A 671 -25.17 32.35 -5.57
N LEU A 672 -24.94 31.23 -4.90
CA LEU A 672 -23.69 30.85 -4.25
C LEU A 672 -23.25 29.51 -4.80
N ARG A 673 -21.96 29.38 -5.10
CA ARG A 673 -21.35 28.14 -5.58
C ARG A 673 -19.98 27.98 -4.97
N VAL A 674 -19.67 26.81 -4.41
CA VAL A 674 -18.38 26.47 -3.82
C VAL A 674 -17.86 25.19 -4.46
N VAL A 675 -16.62 25.22 -4.91
CA VAL A 675 -15.92 24.08 -5.52
C VAL A 675 -14.71 23.74 -4.67
N LYS A 676 -14.57 22.47 -4.28
CA LYS A 676 -13.32 21.92 -3.70
C LYS A 676 -12.42 21.44 -4.84
N LEU A 677 -11.25 22.06 -5.00
CA LEU A 677 -10.29 21.79 -6.07
C LEU A 677 -9.47 20.51 -5.85
#